data_AF-A0A523PL06-F1
#
_entry.id   AF-A0A523PL06-F1
#
_cell.length_a   1.000
_cell.length_b   1.000
_cell.length_c   1.000
_cell.angle_alpha   90.00
_cell.angle_beta   90.00
_cell.angle_gamma   90.00
#
_symmetry.space_group_name_H-M   'P 1'
#
loop_
_entity.id
_entity.type
_entity.pdbx_description
1 polymer ?
#
loop_
_entity_poly.entity_id
_entity_poly.type
_entity_poly.pdbx_seq_one_letter_code
_entity_poly.pdbx_strand_id
1 'polypeptide(L)'
;MSLAWAGLAAVFAALSWAVASLLFGRILRGDDARRRVTAPAANLFKNLLAGLVFLGCWAIVREPAPEGEALAWLFWSGVAGFAVGDSLYFAAIPRCGAQTASMVGLLNVPIAALLAYLVLGEELAPGVVGFMLLTLLGVTLVILDPVAARRTAHGSDRRGTARGVVFALIAALVYASAILAGHAGFGDGGVLPATVVRLAGGVAGGLVIAIFAGLLGLGAGSGRTSVARELADIVRPIRTPGVWRRLGLAALFGSVLGLLPFHYALRELPGGLSPVLFSTTPLFLLPLGFLFGERHGARGIVGTLIGFAGVAGIVVSLGQSPAGSKRSELTVKHVASPAGHRSMGAFLTPTPDGGAMLSWLEREDRAATLLCADWNGRGWTTPVAIARGDDWFVNWADFPAVAAGARGARIAAWLAKNGPGTFAYGVHHSCSRDGGATWDAPRILHTDRSETEHGFVSLTALPGGEFAAVWLDGRNTGAGSGGAMALFTAVVGEAGAAGGEIQLDERVCDCCQTSAVLAGDGTLVVAYRDRSADEVRDIAVVRGRPGSPGTWSEPRTVNDDGWKIAGCPVNGPALAARGTDVALAWFTVGAEDEPRVLVALSHDAGLTFGSPMRIGFGRPLGRVDVVYLADGALLVSWLEATDGAAEWRVRTLGARGVLGAVATIAEVGADRASGFLRMAPVRGGALAAFTDDATETVRIARLVIGEDE
;
A
#
# COMPACT_ATOMS: atom_id res chain seq x y z
N MET A 1 17.98 4.67 -6.61
CA MET A 1 18.20 5.92 -7.38
C MET A 1 16.97 6.84 -7.38
N SER A 2 15.73 6.32 -7.34
CA SER A 2 14.48 7.09 -7.34
C SER A 2 14.30 8.05 -6.16
N LEU A 3 14.67 7.65 -4.94
CA LEU A 3 14.45 8.48 -3.73
C LEU A 3 15.20 9.83 -3.76
N ALA A 4 16.42 9.85 -4.29
CA ALA A 4 17.21 11.08 -4.40
C ALA A 4 16.57 12.07 -5.39
N TRP A 5 16.07 11.57 -6.52
CA TRP A 5 15.35 12.38 -7.52
C TRP A 5 14.04 12.92 -6.97
N ALA A 6 13.27 12.11 -6.24
CA ALA A 6 12.05 12.56 -5.59
C ALA A 6 12.31 13.63 -4.52
N GLY A 7 13.42 13.50 -3.76
CA GLY A 7 13.86 14.51 -2.81
C GLY A 7 14.21 15.84 -3.49
N LEU A 8 14.98 15.80 -4.58
CA LEU A 8 15.30 16.98 -5.39
C LEU A 8 14.05 17.63 -5.98
N ALA A 9 13.09 16.82 -6.47
CA ALA A 9 11.82 17.30 -6.99
C ALA A 9 11.00 18.06 -5.92
N ALA A 10 10.97 17.57 -4.68
CA ALA A 10 10.27 18.23 -3.58
C ALA A 10 10.91 19.59 -3.20
N VAL A 11 12.23 19.63 -3.10
CA VAL A 11 12.98 20.86 -2.82
C VAL A 11 12.81 21.88 -3.94
N PHE A 12 12.83 21.42 -5.20
CA PHE A 12 12.57 22.26 -6.36
C PHE A 12 11.15 22.83 -6.35
N ALA A 13 10.14 22.01 -6.00
CA ALA A 13 8.76 22.47 -5.85
C ALA A 13 8.65 23.60 -4.80
N ALA A 14 9.27 23.42 -3.63
CA ALA A 14 9.28 24.43 -2.56
C ALA A 14 9.99 25.73 -3.00
N LEU A 15 11.13 25.62 -3.69
CA LEU A 15 11.82 26.78 -4.27
C LEU A 15 10.94 27.51 -5.30
N SER A 16 10.30 26.77 -6.20
CA SER A 16 9.42 27.32 -7.22
C SER A 16 8.23 28.06 -6.59
N TRP A 17 7.65 27.50 -5.52
CA TRP A 17 6.57 28.14 -4.77
C TRP A 17 7.01 29.40 -4.01
N ALA A 18 8.25 29.44 -3.50
CA ALA A 18 8.82 30.62 -2.86
C ALA A 18 8.97 31.78 -3.87
N VAL A 19 9.51 31.51 -5.06
CA VAL A 19 9.62 32.50 -6.16
C VAL A 19 8.23 33.00 -6.56
N ALA A 20 7.27 32.09 -6.73
CA ALA A 20 5.89 32.44 -7.08
C ALA A 20 5.24 33.35 -6.03
N SER A 21 5.41 33.04 -4.74
CA SER A 21 4.85 33.82 -3.63
C SER A 21 5.36 35.27 -3.62
N LEU A 22 6.65 35.49 -3.93
CA LEU A 22 7.23 36.84 -4.05
C LEU A 22 6.70 37.60 -5.28
N LEU A 23 6.57 36.91 -6.43
CA LEU A 23 6.03 37.49 -7.65
C LEU A 23 4.56 37.88 -7.49
N PHE A 24 3.71 36.98 -6.96
CA PHE A 24 2.31 37.29 -6.65
C PHE A 24 2.21 38.41 -5.62
N GLY A 25 3.06 38.43 -4.60
CA GLY A 25 3.11 39.52 -3.62
C GLY A 25 3.33 40.89 -4.25
N ARG A 26 4.27 41.01 -5.20
CA ARG A 26 4.50 42.27 -5.94
C ARG A 26 3.31 42.66 -6.82
N ILE A 27 2.69 41.69 -7.50
CA ILE A 27 1.56 41.94 -8.40
C ILE A 27 0.33 42.40 -7.61
N LEU A 28 0.02 41.72 -6.50
CA LEU A 28 -1.17 41.98 -5.68
C LEU A 28 -1.04 43.25 -4.82
N ARG A 29 0.18 43.71 -4.53
CA ARG A 29 0.45 44.98 -3.86
C ARG A 29 0.41 46.21 -4.78
N GLY A 30 0.44 46.03 -6.11
CA GLY A 30 0.62 47.15 -7.04
C GLY A 30 -0.40 48.28 -6.89
N ASP A 31 0.10 49.52 -6.88
CA ASP A 31 -0.68 50.76 -6.60
C ASP A 31 -1.50 51.29 -7.79
N ASP A 32 -1.30 50.73 -8.99
CA ASP A 32 -2.06 51.15 -10.17
C ASP A 32 -3.49 50.61 -10.10
N ALA A 33 -4.43 51.47 -9.67
CA ALA A 33 -5.85 51.17 -9.56
C ALA A 33 -6.46 50.64 -10.87
N ARG A 34 -5.89 50.98 -12.05
CA ARG A 34 -6.37 50.48 -13.36
C ARG A 34 -5.86 49.09 -13.70
N ARG A 35 -4.82 48.61 -13.03
CA ARG A 35 -4.18 47.30 -13.24
C ARG A 35 -4.20 46.40 -11.99
N ARG A 36 -5.00 46.76 -10.98
CA ARG A 36 -5.12 46.02 -9.74
C ARG A 36 -5.69 44.63 -9.99
N VAL A 37 -4.99 43.62 -9.48
CA VAL A 37 -5.40 42.21 -9.58
C VAL A 37 -5.89 41.75 -8.22
N THR A 38 -7.07 41.13 -8.17
CA THR A 38 -7.59 40.54 -6.93
C THR A 38 -6.99 39.14 -6.71
N ALA A 39 -6.96 38.66 -5.47
CA ALA A 39 -6.45 37.33 -5.15
C ALA A 39 -7.22 36.20 -5.88
N PRO A 40 -8.57 36.20 -5.94
CA PRO A 40 -9.31 35.22 -6.74
C PRO A 40 -8.98 35.29 -8.23
N ALA A 41 -8.77 36.50 -8.78
CA ALA A 41 -8.41 36.67 -10.19
C ALA A 41 -7.02 36.10 -10.52
N ALA A 42 -6.03 36.34 -9.65
CA ALA A 42 -4.69 35.77 -9.78
C ALA A 42 -4.72 34.24 -9.69
N ASN A 43 -5.54 33.70 -8.78
CA ASN A 43 -5.71 32.26 -8.60
C ASN A 43 -6.43 31.59 -9.79
N LEU A 44 -7.52 32.17 -10.27
CA LEU A 44 -8.19 31.68 -11.48
C LEU A 44 -7.24 31.67 -12.68
N PHE A 45 -6.48 32.75 -12.87
CA PHE A 45 -5.49 32.85 -13.94
C PHE A 45 -4.44 31.74 -13.87
N LYS A 46 -3.86 31.47 -12.68
CA LYS A 46 -2.82 30.45 -12.55
C LYS A 46 -3.37 29.03 -12.79
N ASN A 47 -4.58 28.74 -12.31
CA ASN A 47 -5.19 27.43 -12.47
C ASN A 47 -5.60 27.19 -13.93
N LEU A 48 -6.08 28.22 -14.65
CA LEU A 48 -6.36 28.13 -16.08
C LEU A 48 -5.09 27.89 -16.89
N LEU A 49 -4.01 28.65 -16.64
CA LEU A 49 -2.75 28.48 -17.35
C LEU A 49 -2.17 27.07 -17.13
N ALA A 50 -2.07 26.65 -15.87
CA ALA A 50 -1.57 25.33 -15.52
C ALA A 50 -2.46 24.21 -16.09
N GLY A 51 -3.79 24.37 -16.00
CA GLY A 51 -4.74 23.40 -16.52
C GLY A 51 -4.58 23.18 -18.03
N LEU A 52 -4.40 24.25 -18.80
CA LEU A 52 -4.16 24.16 -20.24
C LEU A 52 -2.82 23.47 -20.57
N VAL A 53 -1.75 23.80 -19.82
CA VAL A 53 -0.44 23.17 -20.01
C VAL A 53 -0.50 21.67 -19.70
N PHE A 54 -1.06 21.30 -18.54
CA PHE A 54 -1.14 19.90 -18.12
C PHE A 54 -2.14 19.08 -18.94
N LEU A 55 -3.22 19.68 -19.43
CA LEU A 55 -4.12 19.04 -20.39
C LEU A 55 -3.39 18.75 -21.71
N GLY A 56 -2.55 19.68 -22.19
CA GLY A 56 -1.70 19.47 -23.34
C GLY A 56 -0.67 18.34 -23.12
N CYS A 57 0.00 18.34 -21.97
CA CYS A 57 0.91 17.25 -21.59
C CYS A 57 0.19 15.91 -21.50
N TRP A 58 -1.00 15.88 -20.90
CA TRP A 58 -1.80 14.67 -20.77
C TRP A 58 -2.25 14.14 -22.13
N ALA A 59 -2.64 15.01 -23.07
CA ALA A 59 -2.99 14.61 -24.44
C ALA A 59 -1.82 13.96 -25.21
N ILE A 60 -0.58 14.30 -24.85
CA ILE A 60 0.63 13.72 -25.43
C ILE A 60 0.99 12.39 -24.77
N VAL A 61 1.03 12.34 -23.43
CA VAL A 61 1.47 11.16 -22.67
C VAL A 61 0.40 10.07 -22.60
N ARG A 62 -0.88 10.44 -22.63
CA ARG A 62 -2.06 9.55 -22.65
C ARG A 62 -2.14 8.58 -21.46
N GLU A 63 -1.83 9.06 -20.26
CA GLU A 63 -2.10 8.33 -19.01
C GLU A 63 -3.62 8.09 -18.82
N PRO A 64 -4.05 7.00 -18.15
CA PRO A 64 -5.46 6.73 -17.88
C PRO A 64 -6.10 7.80 -16.98
N ALA A 65 -7.32 8.21 -17.30
CA ALA A 65 -8.08 9.17 -16.51
C ALA A 65 -8.51 8.58 -15.15
N PRO A 66 -8.61 9.37 -14.08
CA PRO A 66 -9.24 8.91 -12.84
C PRO A 66 -10.75 8.74 -13.06
N GLU A 67 -11.31 7.65 -12.55
CA GLU A 67 -12.72 7.29 -12.64
C GLU A 67 -13.35 7.16 -11.24
N GLY A 68 -14.68 6.98 -11.19
CA GLY A 68 -15.41 6.70 -9.95
C GLY A 68 -15.19 7.71 -8.82
N GLU A 69 -14.98 7.21 -7.61
CA GLU A 69 -14.76 8.03 -6.41
C GLU A 69 -13.45 8.82 -6.46
N ALA A 70 -12.40 8.30 -7.12
CA ALA A 70 -11.13 9.00 -7.26
C ALA A 70 -11.29 10.34 -7.99
N LEU A 71 -12.11 10.38 -9.04
CA LEU A 71 -12.47 11.62 -9.74
C LEU A 71 -13.09 12.65 -8.78
N ALA A 72 -14.05 12.21 -7.95
CA ALA A 72 -14.75 13.07 -7.00
C ALA A 72 -13.81 13.60 -5.90
N TRP A 73 -12.98 12.74 -5.30
CA TRP A 73 -11.99 13.11 -4.30
C TRP A 73 -10.96 14.10 -4.86
N LEU A 74 -10.44 13.83 -6.05
CA LEU A 74 -9.50 14.74 -6.73
C LEU A 74 -10.17 16.08 -7.04
N PHE A 75 -11.38 16.08 -7.59
CA PHE A 75 -12.09 17.30 -7.93
C PHE A 75 -12.36 18.17 -6.70
N TRP A 76 -12.92 17.60 -5.63
CA TRP A 76 -13.23 18.33 -4.40
C TRP A 76 -11.97 18.74 -3.62
N SER A 77 -10.91 17.93 -3.65
CA SER A 77 -9.60 18.35 -3.13
C SER A 77 -9.04 19.56 -3.91
N GLY A 78 -9.27 19.61 -5.23
CA GLY A 78 -8.92 20.73 -6.09
C GLY A 78 -9.72 21.99 -5.76
N VAL A 79 -11.03 21.86 -5.52
CA VAL A 79 -11.88 22.97 -5.07
C VAL A 79 -11.37 23.52 -3.72
N ALA A 80 -11.15 22.65 -2.74
CA ALA A 80 -10.67 23.06 -1.43
C ALA A 80 -9.27 23.70 -1.50
N GLY A 81 -8.29 23.00 -2.06
CA GLY A 81 -6.91 23.46 -2.12
C GLY A 81 -6.68 24.60 -3.11
N PHE A 82 -6.96 24.35 -4.39
CA PHE A 82 -6.62 25.27 -5.48
C PHE A 82 -7.62 26.39 -5.70
N ALA A 83 -8.87 26.29 -5.22
CA ALA A 83 -9.79 27.44 -5.26
C ALA A 83 -9.78 28.19 -3.92
N VAL A 84 -10.21 27.56 -2.83
CA VAL A 84 -10.41 28.23 -1.54
C VAL A 84 -9.06 28.55 -0.88
N GLY A 85 -8.20 27.55 -0.69
CA GLY A 85 -6.90 27.68 -0.03
C GLY A 85 -6.01 28.73 -0.70
N ASP A 86 -5.78 28.58 -2.01
CA ASP A 86 -4.92 29.50 -2.77
C ASP A 86 -5.45 30.94 -2.83
N SER A 87 -6.78 31.12 -2.91
CA SER A 87 -7.37 32.47 -2.88
C SER A 87 -7.13 33.15 -1.54
N LEU A 88 -7.26 32.42 -0.43
CA LEU A 88 -6.99 32.91 0.92
C LEU A 88 -5.50 33.19 1.13
N TYR A 89 -4.63 32.29 0.67
CA TYR A 89 -3.19 32.49 0.73
C TYR A 89 -2.75 33.73 -0.07
N PHE A 90 -3.25 33.90 -1.29
CA PHE A 90 -2.99 35.11 -2.09
C PHE A 90 -3.60 36.37 -1.49
N ALA A 91 -4.71 36.27 -0.77
CA ALA A 91 -5.23 37.39 0.01
C ALA A 91 -4.33 37.72 1.23
N ALA A 92 -3.63 36.75 1.81
CA ALA A 92 -2.73 36.97 2.94
C ALA A 92 -1.44 37.70 2.54
N ILE A 93 -0.78 37.30 1.43
CA ILE A 93 0.53 37.83 1.01
C ILE A 93 0.63 39.38 0.98
N PRO A 94 -0.29 40.13 0.34
CA PRO A 94 -0.18 41.59 0.30
C PRO A 94 -0.40 42.24 1.68
N ARG A 95 -1.02 41.53 2.64
CA ARG A 95 -1.40 42.04 3.96
C ARG A 95 -0.38 41.76 5.07
N CYS A 96 0.18 40.56 5.11
CA CYS A 96 1.16 40.16 6.13
C CYS A 96 2.55 39.81 5.58
N GLY A 97 2.71 39.73 4.25
CA GLY A 97 3.96 39.37 3.59
C GLY A 97 4.07 37.90 3.22
N ALA A 98 4.88 37.60 2.21
CA ALA A 98 5.10 36.23 1.73
C ALA A 98 5.74 35.35 2.82
N GLN A 99 6.76 35.87 3.53
CA GLN A 99 7.39 35.14 4.64
C GLN A 99 6.38 34.78 5.74
N THR A 100 5.61 35.75 6.22
CA THR A 100 4.63 35.54 7.29
C THR A 100 3.52 34.60 6.85
N ALA A 101 2.97 34.79 5.63
CA ALA A 101 1.94 33.91 5.09
C ALA A 101 2.43 32.47 4.94
N SER A 102 3.65 32.27 4.42
CA SER A 102 4.24 30.94 4.25
C SER A 102 4.57 30.28 5.59
N MET A 103 5.04 31.04 6.58
CA MET A 103 5.28 30.53 7.94
C MET A 103 3.98 30.10 8.63
N VAL A 104 2.92 30.92 8.58
CA VAL A 104 1.60 30.50 9.07
C VAL A 104 1.10 29.27 8.31
N GLY A 105 1.40 29.18 7.01
CA GLY A 105 1.12 28.02 6.17
C GLY A 105 1.72 26.71 6.71
N LEU A 106 2.88 26.74 7.37
CA LEU A 106 3.50 25.56 8.01
C LEU A 106 2.60 24.90 9.06
N LEU A 107 1.61 25.63 9.60
CA LEU A 107 0.65 25.07 10.54
C LEU A 107 -0.26 24.02 9.91
N ASN A 108 -0.30 23.91 8.58
CA ASN A 108 -1.02 22.82 7.93
C ASN A 108 -0.54 21.43 8.40
N VAL A 109 0.75 21.24 8.68
CA VAL A 109 1.32 19.98 9.16
C VAL A 109 0.82 19.61 10.57
N PRO A 110 0.99 20.44 11.62
CA PRO A 110 0.44 20.13 12.94
C PRO A 110 -1.08 20.05 12.94
N ILE A 111 -1.78 20.84 12.12
CA ILE A 111 -3.25 20.74 11.97
C ILE A 111 -3.63 19.38 11.38
N ALA A 112 -2.95 18.94 10.33
CA ALA A 112 -3.21 17.63 9.72
C ALA A 112 -2.97 16.48 10.70
N ALA A 113 -1.87 16.51 11.45
CA ALA A 113 -1.58 15.50 12.48
C ALA A 113 -2.64 15.48 13.59
N LEU A 114 -3.16 16.65 14.01
CA LEU A 114 -4.24 16.73 14.98
C LEU A 114 -5.57 16.20 14.42
N LEU A 115 -5.89 16.51 13.17
CA LEU A 115 -7.09 16.00 12.50
C LEU A 115 -7.03 14.48 12.35
N ALA A 116 -5.87 13.90 12.03
CA ALA A 116 -5.69 12.45 11.99
C ALA A 116 -5.96 11.80 13.36
N TYR A 117 -5.43 12.38 14.45
CA TYR A 117 -5.73 11.93 15.82
C TYR A 117 -7.23 12.00 16.14
N LEU A 118 -7.90 13.11 15.84
CA LEU A 118 -9.29 13.35 16.23
C LEU A 118 -10.31 12.60 15.36
N VAL A 119 -10.05 12.47 14.06
CA VAL A 119 -11.02 11.94 13.09
C VAL A 119 -10.77 10.45 12.80
N LEU A 120 -9.49 10.04 12.73
CA LEU A 120 -9.10 8.67 12.37
C LEU A 120 -8.76 7.81 13.60
N GLY A 121 -8.64 8.43 14.78
CA GLY A 121 -8.29 7.72 16.02
C GLY A 121 -6.80 7.32 16.10
N GLU A 122 -5.94 7.90 15.26
CA GLU A 122 -4.50 7.59 15.24
C GLU A 122 -3.77 8.16 16.46
N GLU A 123 -3.03 7.36 17.22
CA GLU A 123 -2.26 7.86 18.37
C GLU A 123 -1.08 8.77 17.95
N LEU A 124 -0.89 9.89 18.66
CA LEU A 124 0.24 10.80 18.44
C LEU A 124 1.53 10.23 19.07
N ALA A 125 2.61 10.13 18.29
CA ALA A 125 3.90 9.65 18.79
C ALA A 125 4.48 10.54 19.93
N PRO A 126 5.24 9.96 20.89
CA PRO A 126 5.88 10.73 21.96
C PRO A 126 6.76 11.84 21.40
N GLY A 127 6.51 13.08 21.79
CA GLY A 127 7.27 14.26 21.35
C GLY A 127 6.62 15.06 20.19
N VAL A 128 5.63 14.51 19.48
CA VAL A 128 4.91 15.24 18.41
C VAL A 128 4.30 16.53 18.94
N VAL A 129 3.69 16.50 20.12
CA VAL A 129 3.14 17.69 20.78
C VAL A 129 4.22 18.75 21.03
N GLY A 130 5.42 18.35 21.45
CA GLY A 130 6.55 19.27 21.63
C GLY A 130 6.97 19.95 20.33
N PHE A 131 7.00 19.20 19.23
CA PHE A 131 7.30 19.75 17.91
C PHE A 131 6.15 20.59 17.31
N MET A 132 4.89 20.31 17.65
CA MET A 132 3.76 21.20 17.38
C MET A 132 3.94 22.55 18.08
N LEU A 133 4.31 22.54 19.36
CA LEU A 133 4.60 23.76 20.12
C LEU A 133 5.81 24.52 19.54
N LEU A 134 6.84 23.80 19.09
CA LEU A 134 8.01 24.40 18.44
C LEU A 134 7.63 25.08 17.11
N THR A 135 6.78 24.44 16.30
CA THR A 135 6.22 25.04 15.08
C THR A 135 5.47 26.33 15.41
N LEU A 136 4.57 26.29 16.40
CA LEU A 136 3.80 27.45 16.85
C LEU A 136 4.69 28.59 17.36
N LEU A 137 5.75 28.28 18.11
CA LEU A 137 6.74 29.26 18.57
C LEU A 137 7.43 29.94 17.39
N GLY A 138 7.90 29.16 16.41
CA GLY A 138 8.55 29.68 15.21
C GLY A 138 7.65 30.63 14.43
N VAL A 139 6.39 30.21 14.18
CA VAL A 139 5.38 31.06 13.52
C VAL A 139 5.12 32.35 14.30
N THR A 140 5.00 32.25 15.62
CA THR A 140 4.76 33.42 16.50
C THR A 140 5.92 34.41 16.44
N LEU A 141 7.17 33.93 16.47
CA LEU A 141 8.36 34.78 16.37
C LEU A 141 8.42 35.55 15.04
N VAL A 142 8.01 34.92 13.94
CA VAL A 142 7.94 35.58 12.61
C VAL A 142 6.83 36.63 12.58
N ILE A 143 5.65 36.34 13.13
CA ILE A 143 4.54 37.31 13.21
C ILE A 143 4.95 38.53 14.05
N LEU A 144 5.70 38.32 15.13
CA LEU A 144 6.16 39.36 16.06
C LEU A 144 7.46 40.06 15.62
N ASP A 145 7.97 39.78 14.42
CA ASP A 145 9.19 40.43 13.91
C ASP A 145 8.92 41.92 13.61
N PRO A 146 9.56 42.87 14.34
CA PRO A 146 9.35 44.30 14.12
C PRO A 146 9.77 44.77 12.73
N VAL A 147 10.68 44.07 12.04
CA VAL A 147 11.08 44.39 10.66
C VAL A 147 9.95 44.04 9.68
N ALA A 148 9.26 42.92 9.92
CA ALA A 148 8.06 42.55 9.16
C ALA A 148 6.91 43.55 9.41
N ALA A 149 6.70 43.97 10.66
CA ALA A 149 5.66 44.94 11.04
C ALA A 149 5.87 46.35 10.43
N ARG A 150 7.13 46.78 10.24
CA ARG A 150 7.43 48.06 9.56
C ARG A 150 7.18 48.02 8.06
N ARG A 151 7.14 46.82 7.46
CA ARG A 151 6.88 46.60 6.03
C ARG A 151 5.42 46.80 5.66
N THR A 152 4.51 46.41 6.55
CA THR A 152 3.06 46.60 6.39
C THR A 152 2.62 48.02 6.71
N ALA A 153 3.42 48.76 7.50
CA ALA A 153 3.16 50.14 7.91
C ALA A 153 3.20 51.18 6.77
N HIS A 154 3.74 50.85 5.57
CA HIS A 154 3.70 51.74 4.39
C HIS A 154 2.32 51.77 3.68
N GLY A 155 1.23 51.40 4.37
CA GLY A 155 -0.13 51.48 3.83
C GLY A 155 -1.20 50.61 4.48
N SER A 156 -0.85 49.69 5.40
CA SER A 156 -1.82 48.87 6.14
C SER A 156 -1.70 49.03 7.66
N ASP A 157 -2.82 49.36 8.30
CA ASP A 157 -2.97 49.39 9.76
C ASP A 157 -2.70 47.99 10.37
N ARG A 158 -2.36 47.91 11.67
CA ARG A 158 -2.15 46.65 12.41
C ARG A 158 -3.29 45.66 12.21
N ARG A 159 -4.52 46.16 12.06
CA ARG A 159 -5.73 45.36 11.73
C ARG A 159 -5.62 44.66 10.37
N GLY A 160 -4.97 45.27 9.38
CA GLY A 160 -4.72 44.70 8.06
C GLY A 160 -3.77 43.51 8.11
N THR A 161 -2.67 43.64 8.87
CA THR A 161 -1.71 42.53 9.08
C THR A 161 -2.37 41.36 9.82
N ALA A 162 -3.14 41.63 10.88
CA ALA A 162 -3.87 40.60 11.61
C ALA A 162 -4.85 39.83 10.70
N ARG A 163 -5.60 40.53 9.84
CA ARG A 163 -6.47 39.90 8.83
C ARG A 163 -5.68 39.01 7.85
N GLY A 164 -4.48 39.44 7.46
CA GLY A 164 -3.60 38.62 6.61
C GLY A 164 -3.19 37.31 7.28
N VAL A 165 -2.82 37.35 8.56
CA VAL A 165 -2.51 36.15 9.36
C VAL A 165 -3.73 35.23 9.47
N VAL A 166 -4.92 35.76 9.72
CA VAL A 166 -6.16 34.98 9.76
C VAL A 166 -6.42 34.28 8.42
N PHE A 167 -6.28 34.97 7.29
CA PHE A 167 -6.43 34.35 5.98
C PHE A 167 -5.42 33.23 5.74
N ALA A 168 -4.15 33.42 6.14
CA ALA A 168 -3.13 32.38 6.02
C ALA A 168 -3.43 31.16 6.92
N LEU A 169 -3.97 31.37 8.12
CA LEU A 169 -4.34 30.29 9.03
C LEU A 169 -5.53 29.47 8.50
N ILE A 170 -6.56 30.15 7.98
CA ILE A 170 -7.69 29.47 7.34
C ILE A 170 -7.22 28.71 6.09
N ALA A 171 -6.32 29.31 5.29
CA ALA A 171 -5.71 28.61 4.16
C ALA A 171 -4.96 27.35 4.61
N ALA A 172 -4.18 27.41 5.68
CA ALA A 172 -3.45 26.26 6.22
C ALA A 172 -4.40 25.12 6.65
N LEU A 173 -5.52 25.45 7.30
CA LEU A 173 -6.56 24.47 7.65
C LEU A 173 -7.18 23.84 6.40
N VAL A 174 -7.55 24.65 5.41
CA VAL A 174 -8.13 24.18 4.15
C VAL A 174 -7.14 23.30 3.38
N TYR A 175 -5.85 23.66 3.36
CA TYR A 175 -4.81 22.84 2.75
C TYR A 175 -4.65 21.50 3.46
N ALA A 176 -4.67 21.46 4.79
CA ALA A 176 -4.58 20.21 5.54
C ALA A 176 -5.72 19.25 5.14
N SER A 177 -6.95 19.74 5.09
CA SER A 177 -8.11 18.95 4.64
C SER A 177 -8.02 18.55 3.16
N ALA A 178 -7.60 19.46 2.28
CA ALA A 178 -7.46 19.20 0.85
C ALA A 178 -6.34 18.20 0.53
N ILE A 179 -5.26 18.18 1.29
CA ILE A 179 -4.18 17.20 1.16
C ILE A 179 -4.68 15.82 1.54
N LEU A 180 -5.42 15.70 2.66
CA LEU A 180 -6.00 14.43 3.10
C LEU A 180 -6.97 13.86 2.07
N ALA A 181 -7.91 14.68 1.57
CA ALA A 181 -8.84 14.29 0.51
C ALA A 181 -8.12 13.97 -0.82
N GLY A 182 -7.06 14.72 -1.15
CA GLY A 182 -6.27 14.50 -2.35
C GLY A 182 -5.53 13.16 -2.32
N HIS A 183 -4.98 12.76 -1.16
CA HIS A 183 -4.27 11.49 -1.01
C HIS A 183 -5.16 10.29 -1.32
N ALA A 184 -6.41 10.30 -0.84
CA ALA A 184 -7.40 9.27 -1.16
C ALA A 184 -7.71 9.19 -2.66
N GLY A 185 -7.65 10.32 -3.38
CA GLY A 185 -7.94 10.38 -4.81
C GLY A 185 -6.76 10.05 -5.74
N PHE A 186 -5.50 10.13 -5.29
CA PHE A 186 -4.35 9.88 -6.16
C PHE A 186 -4.11 8.38 -6.46
N GLY A 187 -4.32 7.49 -5.49
CA GLY A 187 -4.16 6.03 -5.67
C GLY A 187 -2.92 5.66 -6.50
N ASP A 188 -3.12 4.78 -7.50
CA ASP A 188 -2.11 4.41 -8.51
C ASP A 188 -2.35 5.11 -9.86
N GLY A 189 -3.27 6.09 -9.91
CA GLY A 189 -3.66 6.80 -11.13
C GLY A 189 -2.53 7.64 -11.75
N GLY A 190 -2.74 8.05 -13.00
CA GLY A 190 -1.82 8.95 -13.69
C GLY A 190 -1.67 10.29 -12.94
N VAL A 191 -0.43 10.71 -12.70
CA VAL A 191 -0.13 11.97 -11.99
C VAL A 191 -0.62 13.17 -12.82
N LEU A 192 -0.51 13.09 -14.15
CA LEU A 192 -0.96 14.13 -15.07
C LEU A 192 -2.48 14.32 -15.07
N PRO A 193 -3.31 13.29 -15.32
CA PRO A 193 -4.77 13.44 -15.32
C PRO A 193 -5.31 13.82 -13.94
N ALA A 194 -4.75 13.28 -12.85
CA ALA A 194 -5.12 13.69 -11.51
C ALA A 194 -4.83 15.19 -11.27
N THR A 195 -3.68 15.68 -11.74
CA THR A 195 -3.34 17.12 -11.70
C THR A 195 -4.36 17.94 -12.49
N VAL A 196 -4.75 17.50 -13.69
CA VAL A 196 -5.76 18.16 -14.53
C VAL A 196 -7.12 18.25 -13.82
N VAL A 197 -7.58 17.16 -13.21
CA VAL A 197 -8.85 17.13 -12.46
C VAL A 197 -8.83 18.07 -11.27
N ARG A 198 -7.75 18.08 -10.49
CA ARG A 198 -7.60 19.02 -9.36
C ARG A 198 -7.60 20.47 -9.84
N LEU A 199 -6.92 20.78 -10.94
CA LEU A 199 -6.92 22.11 -11.54
C LEU A 199 -8.30 22.50 -12.07
N ALA A 200 -9.05 21.57 -12.66
CA ALA A 200 -10.44 21.78 -13.07
C ALA A 200 -11.34 22.10 -11.86
N GLY A 201 -11.19 21.38 -10.75
CA GLY A 201 -11.83 21.70 -9.48
C GLY A 201 -11.45 23.09 -8.97
N GLY A 202 -10.18 23.47 -9.07
CA GLY A 202 -9.70 24.82 -8.73
C GLY A 202 -10.34 25.92 -9.57
N VAL A 203 -10.52 25.71 -10.88
CA VAL A 203 -11.19 26.66 -11.79
C VAL A 203 -12.69 26.73 -11.46
N ALA A 204 -13.37 25.59 -11.35
CA ALA A 204 -14.79 25.53 -11.04
C ALA A 204 -15.09 26.19 -9.69
N GLY A 205 -14.32 25.85 -8.65
CA GLY A 205 -14.44 26.46 -7.33
C GLY A 205 -14.21 27.97 -7.36
N GLY A 206 -13.23 28.46 -8.14
CA GLY A 206 -12.97 29.90 -8.30
C GLY A 206 -14.16 30.66 -8.91
N LEU A 207 -14.81 30.06 -9.92
CA LEU A 207 -16.01 30.62 -10.54
C LEU A 207 -17.19 30.64 -9.55
N VAL A 208 -17.39 29.56 -8.80
CA VAL A 208 -18.43 29.46 -7.78
C VAL A 208 -18.24 30.52 -6.69
N ILE A 209 -17.01 30.71 -6.19
CA ILE A 209 -16.70 31.75 -5.20
C ILE A 209 -17.08 33.14 -5.73
N ALA A 210 -16.78 33.45 -6.99
CA ALA A 210 -17.12 34.74 -7.58
C ALA A 210 -18.65 34.94 -7.76
N ILE A 211 -19.37 33.89 -8.15
CA ILE A 211 -20.84 33.92 -8.23
C ILE A 211 -21.45 34.19 -6.85
N PHE A 212 -21.03 33.45 -5.83
CA PHE A 212 -21.51 33.66 -4.45
C PHE A 212 -21.17 35.05 -3.91
N ALA A 213 -19.95 35.54 -4.17
CA ALA A 213 -19.57 36.90 -3.77
C ALA A 213 -20.47 37.96 -4.43
N GLY A 214 -20.83 37.77 -5.70
CA GLY A 214 -21.72 38.66 -6.44
C GLY A 214 -23.19 38.58 -5.99
N LEU A 215 -23.68 37.40 -5.58
CA LEU A 215 -25.02 37.22 -5.02
C LEU A 215 -25.16 37.86 -3.65
N LEU A 216 -24.14 37.71 -2.80
CA LEU A 216 -24.12 38.26 -1.44
C LEU A 216 -23.71 39.74 -1.39
N GLY A 217 -23.30 40.33 -2.51
CA GLY A 217 -22.81 41.70 -2.58
C GLY A 217 -21.51 41.92 -1.79
N LEU A 218 -20.72 40.86 -1.56
CA LEU A 218 -19.48 40.85 -0.76
C LEU A 218 -18.23 41.15 -1.61
N GLY A 219 -18.42 41.74 -2.78
CA GLY A 219 -17.35 41.98 -3.75
C GLY A 219 -16.18 42.79 -3.21
N ALA A 220 -15.00 42.60 -3.82
CA ALA A 220 -13.77 43.26 -3.41
C ALA A 220 -13.73 44.79 -3.69
N GLY A 221 -14.84 45.38 -4.17
CA GLY A 221 -15.00 46.80 -4.48
C GLY A 221 -15.96 47.53 -3.54
N SER A 222 -15.84 48.86 -3.44
CA SER A 222 -16.55 49.73 -2.50
C SER A 222 -18.04 49.99 -2.84
N GLY A 223 -18.77 48.99 -3.33
CA GLY A 223 -20.19 49.15 -3.67
C GLY A 223 -20.89 47.81 -3.88
N ARG A 224 -22.23 47.83 -3.90
CA ARG A 224 -23.09 46.65 -4.13
C ARG A 224 -22.67 45.99 -5.45
N THR A 225 -22.10 44.79 -5.38
CA THR A 225 -21.61 44.05 -6.54
C THR A 225 -22.70 43.14 -7.12
N SER A 226 -22.55 42.79 -8.40
CA SER A 226 -23.41 41.84 -9.09
C SER A 226 -22.56 40.67 -9.60
N VAL A 227 -23.18 39.51 -9.82
CA VAL A 227 -22.52 38.31 -10.35
C VAL A 227 -21.73 38.63 -11.63
N ALA A 228 -22.31 39.41 -12.55
CA ALA A 228 -21.65 39.80 -13.79
C ALA A 228 -20.37 40.62 -13.57
N ARG A 229 -20.35 41.48 -12.54
CA ARG A 229 -19.17 42.30 -12.21
C ARG A 229 -18.06 41.44 -11.62
N GLU A 230 -18.38 40.56 -10.67
CA GLU A 230 -17.37 39.66 -10.08
C GLU A 230 -16.75 38.73 -11.13
N LEU A 231 -17.58 38.14 -12.01
CA LEU A 231 -17.10 37.31 -13.11
C LEU A 231 -16.24 38.09 -14.10
N ALA A 232 -16.59 39.35 -14.40
CA ALA A 232 -15.76 40.21 -15.24
C ALA A 232 -14.42 40.54 -14.59
N ASP A 233 -14.41 40.80 -13.28
CA ASP A 233 -13.21 41.18 -12.53
C ASP A 233 -12.22 40.01 -12.38
N ILE A 234 -12.69 38.78 -12.15
CA ILE A 234 -11.79 37.60 -12.05
C ILE A 234 -11.11 37.25 -13.37
N VAL A 235 -11.76 37.50 -14.53
CA VAL A 235 -11.18 37.22 -15.86
C VAL A 235 -10.45 38.42 -16.46
N ARG A 236 -10.63 39.63 -15.91
CA ARG A 236 -10.01 40.87 -16.38
C ARG A 236 -8.49 40.76 -16.59
N PRO A 237 -7.70 40.09 -15.72
CA PRO A 237 -6.26 40.00 -15.93
C PRO A 237 -5.85 39.29 -17.21
N ILE A 238 -6.67 38.36 -17.71
CA ILE A 238 -6.45 37.64 -18.99
C ILE A 238 -6.47 38.61 -20.16
N ARG A 239 -7.33 39.63 -20.09
CA ARG A 239 -7.56 40.61 -21.17
C ARG A 239 -6.71 41.88 -21.06
N THR A 240 -6.03 42.09 -19.92
CA THR A 240 -5.31 43.33 -19.65
C THR A 240 -3.86 43.25 -20.12
N PRO A 241 -3.42 44.05 -21.11
CA PRO A 241 -2.06 44.02 -21.63
C PRO A 241 -1.01 44.26 -20.53
N GLY A 242 0.04 43.43 -20.50
CA GLY A 242 1.14 43.54 -19.53
C GLY A 242 0.84 43.03 -18.11
N VAL A 243 -0.42 42.88 -17.72
CA VAL A 243 -0.80 42.19 -16.48
C VAL A 243 -0.67 40.68 -16.66
N TRP A 244 -1.20 40.14 -17.77
CA TRP A 244 -1.12 38.70 -18.08
C TRP A 244 0.32 38.19 -18.18
N ARG A 245 1.28 38.99 -18.67
CA ARG A 245 2.71 38.59 -18.75
C ARG A 245 3.32 38.40 -17.36
N ARG A 246 3.03 39.32 -16.43
CA ARG A 246 3.53 39.26 -15.05
C ARG A 246 2.88 38.11 -14.27
N LEU A 247 1.56 37.94 -14.42
CA LEU A 247 0.84 36.81 -13.85
C LEU A 247 1.26 35.47 -14.46
N GLY A 248 1.51 35.43 -15.77
CA GLY A 248 2.01 34.26 -16.48
C GLY A 248 3.35 33.80 -15.93
N LEU A 249 4.28 34.73 -15.68
CA LEU A 249 5.55 34.42 -15.05
C LEU A 249 5.36 33.89 -13.62
N ALA A 250 4.48 34.52 -12.81
CA ALA A 250 4.19 34.05 -11.45
C ALA A 250 3.53 32.66 -11.44
N ALA A 251 2.59 32.41 -12.36
CA ALA A 251 1.87 31.15 -12.51
C ALA A 251 2.76 30.03 -13.07
N LEU A 252 3.73 30.34 -13.93
CA LEU A 252 4.73 29.36 -14.40
C LEU A 252 5.48 28.74 -13.22
N PHE A 253 6.01 29.56 -12.31
CA PHE A 253 6.67 29.05 -11.10
C PHE A 253 5.67 28.42 -10.12
N GLY A 254 4.52 29.06 -9.90
CA GLY A 254 3.58 28.62 -8.87
C GLY A 254 2.80 27.35 -9.22
N SER A 255 2.49 27.12 -10.49
CA SER A 255 1.51 26.10 -10.86
C SER A 255 1.87 25.26 -12.09
N VAL A 256 3.01 25.52 -12.74
CA VAL A 256 3.51 24.65 -13.83
C VAL A 256 4.79 23.95 -13.40
N LEU A 257 5.86 24.71 -13.17
CA LEU A 257 7.18 24.16 -12.82
C LEU A 257 7.17 23.46 -11.46
N GLY A 258 6.49 24.03 -10.46
CA GLY A 258 6.46 23.45 -9.11
C GLY A 258 5.46 22.31 -8.93
N LEU A 259 4.39 22.25 -9.73
CA LEU A 259 3.24 21.40 -9.43
C LEU A 259 3.45 19.93 -9.80
N LEU A 260 4.10 19.64 -10.94
CA LEU A 260 4.40 18.26 -11.33
C LEU A 260 5.46 17.62 -10.41
N PRO A 261 6.60 18.29 -10.10
CA PRO A 261 7.55 17.79 -9.11
C PRO A 261 6.92 17.59 -7.73
N PHE A 262 5.96 18.45 -7.34
CA PHE A 262 5.20 18.28 -6.10
C PHE A 262 4.39 16.97 -6.11
N HIS A 263 3.58 16.70 -7.14
CA HIS A 263 2.79 15.47 -7.17
C HIS A 263 3.65 14.22 -7.38
N TYR A 264 4.73 14.31 -8.17
CA TYR A 264 5.72 13.23 -8.29
C TYR A 264 6.37 12.89 -6.94
N ALA A 265 6.86 13.89 -6.23
CA ALA A 265 7.46 13.69 -4.91
C ALA A 265 6.44 13.20 -3.86
N LEU A 266 5.16 13.60 -3.98
CA LEU A 266 4.08 13.10 -3.12
C LEU A 266 3.81 11.61 -3.34
N ARG A 267 3.96 11.11 -4.56
CA ARG A 267 3.80 9.69 -4.92
C ARG A 267 5.01 8.85 -4.50
N GLU A 268 6.22 9.35 -4.71
CA GLU A 268 7.46 8.54 -4.60
C GLU A 268 8.14 8.60 -3.22
N LEU A 269 7.94 9.68 -2.46
CA LEU A 269 8.57 9.81 -1.14
C LEU A 269 7.72 9.13 -0.06
N PRO A 270 8.36 8.47 0.93
CA PRO A 270 7.67 8.04 2.15
C PRO A 270 6.87 9.20 2.75
N GLY A 271 5.68 8.93 3.29
CA GLY A 271 4.75 9.95 3.78
C GLY A 271 5.33 10.92 4.82
N GLY A 272 6.40 10.52 5.52
CA GLY A 272 7.14 11.39 6.46
C GLY A 272 8.28 12.23 5.85
N LEU A 273 8.66 12.03 4.59
CA LEU A 273 9.73 12.82 3.95
C LEU A 273 9.16 13.91 3.04
N SER A 274 8.05 13.64 2.36
CA SER A 274 7.42 14.58 1.43
C SER A 274 6.98 15.90 2.12
N PRO A 275 6.22 15.91 3.23
CA PRO A 275 5.78 17.16 3.87
C PRO A 275 6.93 18.03 4.40
N VAL A 276 8.02 17.44 4.88
CA VAL A 276 9.20 18.20 5.37
C VAL A 276 9.86 18.96 4.23
N LEU A 277 10.09 18.29 3.11
CA LEU A 277 10.75 18.91 1.96
C LEU A 277 9.88 20.02 1.35
N PHE A 278 8.56 19.84 1.30
CA PHE A 278 7.64 20.93 0.88
C PHE A 278 7.62 22.10 1.85
N SER A 279 7.82 21.83 3.15
CA SER A 279 7.88 22.83 4.22
C SER A 279 9.17 23.66 4.22
N THR A 280 10.09 23.44 3.27
CA THR A 280 11.29 24.28 3.10
C THR A 280 11.01 25.64 2.44
N THR A 281 9.79 25.88 1.92
CA THR A 281 9.42 27.15 1.26
C THR A 281 9.81 28.41 2.06
N PRO A 282 9.52 28.53 3.38
CA PRO A 282 9.91 29.71 4.16
C PRO A 282 11.42 29.90 4.29
N LEU A 283 12.23 28.83 4.18
CA LEU A 283 13.68 28.92 4.19
C LEU A 283 14.20 29.56 2.91
N PHE A 284 13.60 29.24 1.75
CA PHE A 284 13.94 29.88 0.48
C PHE A 284 13.49 31.33 0.39
N LEU A 285 12.38 31.68 1.06
CA LEU A 285 11.88 33.04 1.08
C LEU A 285 12.79 34.02 1.82
N LEU A 286 13.63 33.58 2.77
CA LEU A 286 14.60 34.46 3.45
C LEU A 286 15.66 35.06 2.49
N PRO A 287 16.47 34.26 1.76
CA PRO A 287 17.46 34.78 0.82
C PRO A 287 16.81 35.38 -0.44
N LEU A 288 15.76 34.75 -0.99
CA LEU A 288 15.06 35.30 -2.16
C LEU A 288 14.36 36.61 -1.83
N GLY A 289 13.80 36.72 -0.62
CA GLY A 289 13.22 37.95 -0.10
C GLY A 289 14.22 39.08 -0.19
N PHE A 290 15.45 38.89 0.29
CA PHE A 290 16.51 39.89 0.21
C PHE A 290 16.74 40.39 -1.22
N LEU A 291 16.85 39.47 -2.20
CA LEU A 291 16.98 39.81 -3.63
C LEU A 291 15.76 40.57 -4.17
N PHE A 292 14.59 40.32 -3.60
CA PHE A 292 13.35 40.98 -3.95
C PHE A 292 13.14 42.32 -3.20
N GLY A 293 14.12 42.77 -2.42
CA GLY A 293 14.06 43.99 -1.61
C GLY A 293 13.39 43.79 -0.25
N GLU A 294 13.13 42.55 0.14
CA GLU A 294 12.56 42.16 1.41
C GLU A 294 13.66 41.95 2.48
N ARG A 295 13.73 42.83 3.50
CA ARG A 295 14.52 42.64 4.74
C ARG A 295 13.78 41.80 5.79
N HIS A 296 14.51 40.96 6.52
CA HIS A 296 14.00 40.15 7.63
C HIS A 296 14.78 40.50 8.91
N GLY A 297 14.11 40.59 10.05
CA GLY A 297 14.77 40.80 11.34
C GLY A 297 15.31 39.49 11.91
N ALA A 298 16.12 39.59 12.98
CA ALA A 298 16.66 38.43 13.67
C ALA A 298 15.56 37.48 14.17
N ARG A 299 14.44 38.02 14.66
CA ARG A 299 13.26 37.24 15.06
C ARG A 299 12.63 36.50 13.89
N GLY A 300 12.57 37.11 12.71
CA GLY A 300 12.08 36.48 11.49
C GLY A 300 12.94 35.29 11.06
N ILE A 301 14.27 35.45 11.09
CA ILE A 301 15.22 34.38 10.72
C ILE A 301 15.15 33.23 11.73
N VAL A 302 15.31 33.54 13.02
CA VAL A 302 15.30 32.55 14.10
C VAL A 302 13.95 31.83 14.16
N GLY A 303 12.83 32.57 14.04
CA GLY A 303 11.49 32.00 14.01
C GLY A 303 11.27 31.07 12.82
N THR A 304 11.84 31.38 11.66
CA THR A 304 11.77 30.51 10.48
C THR A 304 12.51 29.19 10.71
N LEU A 305 13.73 29.25 11.26
CA LEU A 305 14.52 28.06 11.58
C LEU A 305 13.83 27.19 12.63
N ILE A 306 13.31 27.80 13.69
CA ILE A 306 12.57 27.11 14.76
C ILE A 306 11.29 26.45 14.20
N GLY A 307 10.52 27.19 13.40
CA GLY A 307 9.26 26.69 12.85
C GLY A 307 9.50 25.52 11.88
N PHE A 308 10.51 25.62 11.04
CA PHE A 308 10.93 24.51 10.17
C PHE A 308 11.42 23.31 10.99
N ALA A 309 12.24 23.51 12.02
CA ALA A 309 12.70 22.44 12.90
C ALA A 309 11.53 21.75 13.62
N GLY A 310 10.49 22.51 14.01
CA GLY A 310 9.24 21.98 14.54
C GLY A 310 8.55 21.06 13.53
N VAL A 311 8.33 21.53 12.31
CA VAL A 311 7.72 20.70 11.26
C VAL A 311 8.57 19.47 10.95
N ALA A 312 9.88 19.62 10.78
CA ALA A 312 10.79 18.52 10.55
C ALA A 312 10.70 17.49 11.70
N GLY A 313 10.66 17.95 12.95
CA GLY A 313 10.50 17.08 14.11
C GLY A 313 9.15 16.35 14.17
N ILE A 314 8.03 17.03 13.85
CA ILE A 314 6.70 16.38 13.75
C ILE A 314 6.78 15.25 12.73
N VAL A 315 7.24 15.55 11.52
CA VAL A 315 7.13 14.60 10.43
C VAL A 315 8.18 13.47 10.58
N VAL A 316 9.37 13.77 11.13
CA VAL A 316 10.33 12.72 11.53
C VAL A 316 9.73 11.86 12.63
N SER A 317 9.03 12.42 13.62
CA SER A 317 8.40 11.64 14.70
C SER A 317 7.18 10.85 14.24
N LEU A 318 6.46 11.32 13.21
CA LEU A 318 5.39 10.56 12.55
C LEU A 318 5.98 9.47 11.62
N GLY A 319 7.16 9.72 11.04
CA GLY A 319 7.93 8.74 10.25
C GLY A 319 8.76 7.76 11.09
N GLN A 320 9.05 8.11 12.34
CA GLN A 320 9.70 7.29 13.35
C GLN A 320 8.63 6.69 14.26
N SER A 321 8.30 5.43 14.02
CA SER A 321 7.77 4.56 15.07
C SER A 321 8.67 4.70 16.32
N PRO A 322 8.11 4.60 17.55
CA PRO A 322 8.78 5.03 18.78
C PRO A 322 10.21 4.52 18.86
N ALA A 323 11.12 5.47 19.10
CA ALA A 323 12.54 5.23 19.30
C ALA A 323 12.73 4.15 20.39
N GLY A 324 13.24 2.99 19.95
CA GLY A 324 13.47 1.81 20.78
C GLY A 324 13.71 0.53 19.97
N SER A 325 13.21 0.45 18.74
CA SER A 325 13.56 -0.63 17.82
C SER A 325 14.40 -0.06 16.68
N LYS A 326 15.69 -0.42 16.59
CA LYS A 326 16.45 -0.31 15.34
C LYS A 326 15.55 -0.91 14.26
N ARG A 327 15.21 -0.18 13.19
CA ARG A 327 14.58 -0.81 12.01
C ARG A 327 15.55 -1.87 11.53
N SER A 328 15.25 -3.11 11.85
CA SER A 328 15.97 -4.27 11.37
C SER A 328 15.85 -4.28 9.85
N GLU A 329 16.92 -3.86 9.17
CA GLU A 329 16.96 -3.85 7.70
C GLU A 329 16.84 -5.29 7.21
N LEU A 330 15.85 -5.55 6.34
CA LEU A 330 15.63 -6.88 5.77
C LEU A 330 16.72 -7.15 4.73
N THR A 331 17.59 -8.11 5.03
CA THR A 331 18.67 -8.53 4.12
C THR A 331 18.34 -9.89 3.51
N VAL A 332 18.48 -10.01 2.21
CA VAL A 332 18.32 -11.28 1.48
C VAL A 332 19.69 -11.91 1.27
N LYS A 333 19.87 -13.17 1.70
CA LYS A 333 21.09 -13.95 1.49
C LYS A 333 20.75 -15.29 0.86
N HIS A 334 21.21 -15.56 -0.36
CA HIS A 334 21.03 -16.88 -0.97
C HIS A 334 21.87 -17.92 -0.24
N VAL A 335 21.28 -19.09 -0.01
CA VAL A 335 21.95 -20.24 0.62
C VAL A 335 21.85 -21.45 -0.30
N ALA A 336 22.75 -22.42 -0.09
CA ALA A 336 22.76 -23.64 -0.88
C ALA A 336 21.43 -24.40 -0.72
N SER A 337 20.85 -24.82 -1.84
CA SER A 337 19.69 -25.69 -1.87
C SER A 337 20.13 -27.15 -1.73
N PRO A 338 19.40 -28.00 -0.96
CA PRO A 338 19.67 -29.43 -0.91
C PRO A 338 19.06 -30.19 -2.10
N ALA A 339 18.26 -29.51 -2.94
CA ALA A 339 17.58 -30.09 -4.08
C ALA A 339 18.54 -30.30 -5.27
N GLY A 340 18.36 -31.43 -5.97
CA GLY A 340 19.06 -31.74 -7.21
C GLY A 340 18.49 -31.00 -8.42
N HIS A 341 18.90 -31.45 -9.61
CA HIS A 341 18.41 -30.92 -10.89
C HIS A 341 16.97 -31.34 -11.19
N ARG A 342 16.29 -30.59 -12.05
CA ARG A 342 14.88 -30.83 -12.43
C ARG A 342 13.96 -30.89 -11.21
N SER A 343 14.24 -29.99 -10.27
CA SER A 343 13.51 -29.88 -9.01
C SER A 343 12.46 -28.77 -9.06
N MET A 344 11.30 -29.01 -8.44
CA MET A 344 10.19 -28.05 -8.42
C MET A 344 9.25 -28.27 -7.23
N GLY A 345 8.23 -27.41 -7.09
CA GLY A 345 7.18 -27.58 -6.08
C GLY A 345 7.71 -27.46 -4.65
N ALA A 346 8.64 -26.52 -4.44
CA ALA A 346 9.24 -26.30 -3.13
C ALA A 346 8.20 -25.88 -2.10
N PHE A 347 8.21 -26.52 -0.95
CA PHE A 347 7.36 -26.18 0.18
C PHE A 347 8.20 -26.07 1.44
N LEU A 348 8.07 -24.95 2.17
CA LEU A 348 8.70 -24.74 3.45
C LEU A 348 7.64 -24.82 4.55
N THR A 349 7.94 -25.56 5.61
CA THR A 349 7.08 -25.67 6.80
C THR A 349 7.92 -25.46 8.06
N PRO A 350 7.49 -24.63 9.02
CA PRO A 350 8.19 -24.47 10.28
C PRO A 350 8.12 -25.77 11.09
N THR A 351 9.20 -26.09 11.80
CA THR A 351 9.25 -27.24 12.72
C THR A 351 9.15 -26.77 14.17
N PRO A 352 8.55 -27.55 15.10
CA PRO A 352 8.35 -27.12 16.49
C PRO A 352 9.61 -26.77 17.27
N ASP A 353 10.78 -27.24 16.83
CA ASP A 353 12.10 -26.95 17.40
C ASP A 353 12.68 -25.59 16.93
N GLY A 354 11.93 -24.82 16.14
CA GLY A 354 12.33 -23.52 15.62
C GLY A 354 13.19 -23.59 14.35
N GLY A 355 13.29 -24.77 13.74
CA GLY A 355 13.83 -24.98 12.40
C GLY A 355 12.77 -24.86 11.30
N ALA A 356 13.08 -25.43 10.14
CA ALA A 356 12.14 -25.58 9.04
C ALA A 356 12.44 -26.86 8.27
N MET A 357 11.40 -27.49 7.71
CA MET A 357 11.53 -28.58 6.76
C MET A 357 11.23 -28.06 5.36
N LEU A 358 12.12 -28.35 4.42
CA LEU A 358 11.90 -28.16 2.99
C LEU A 358 11.45 -29.48 2.38
N SER A 359 10.43 -29.45 1.53
CA SER A 359 10.11 -30.55 0.61
C SER A 359 10.08 -30.08 -0.84
N TRP A 360 10.40 -30.97 -1.77
CA TRP A 360 10.40 -30.68 -3.21
C TRP A 360 10.23 -31.96 -4.03
N LEU A 361 9.86 -31.80 -5.29
CA LEU A 361 9.83 -32.87 -6.27
C LEU A 361 11.12 -32.89 -7.08
N GLU A 362 11.65 -34.07 -7.37
CA GLU A 362 12.66 -34.31 -8.41
C GLU A 362 12.11 -35.24 -9.47
N ARG A 363 12.30 -34.87 -10.74
CA ARG A 363 11.79 -35.62 -11.89
C ARG A 363 12.90 -36.40 -12.59
N GLU A 364 12.65 -37.69 -12.76
CA GLU A 364 13.53 -38.62 -13.45
C GLU A 364 12.71 -39.46 -14.43
N ASP A 365 12.92 -39.25 -15.72
CA ASP A 365 12.10 -39.82 -16.80
C ASP A 365 10.58 -39.61 -16.59
N ARG A 366 9.84 -40.70 -16.35
CA ARG A 366 8.40 -40.70 -16.06
C ARG A 366 8.09 -40.68 -14.56
N ALA A 367 9.09 -40.92 -13.72
CA ALA A 367 8.91 -40.95 -12.27
C ALA A 367 9.17 -39.58 -11.65
N ALA A 368 8.49 -39.33 -10.54
CA ALA A 368 8.76 -38.22 -9.64
C ALA A 368 9.00 -38.75 -8.23
N THR A 369 9.94 -38.13 -7.52
CA THR A 369 10.24 -38.42 -6.13
C THR A 369 9.96 -37.17 -5.31
N LEU A 370 9.18 -37.30 -4.23
CA LEU A 370 9.02 -36.26 -3.22
C LEU A 370 10.10 -36.46 -2.16
N LEU A 371 10.95 -35.45 -1.98
CA LEU A 371 12.02 -35.46 -0.99
C LEU A 371 11.78 -34.40 0.07
N CYS A 372 12.42 -34.58 1.23
CA CYS A 372 12.52 -33.54 2.25
C CYS A 372 13.92 -33.45 2.88
N ALA A 373 14.24 -32.28 3.42
CA ALA A 373 15.43 -32.03 4.24
C ALA A 373 15.10 -30.99 5.32
N ASP A 374 15.74 -31.13 6.49
CA ASP A 374 15.55 -30.21 7.62
C ASP A 374 16.66 -29.17 7.67
N TRP A 375 16.29 -27.95 8.08
CA TRP A 375 17.21 -26.85 8.34
C TRP A 375 17.60 -26.84 9.81
N ASN A 376 18.89 -27.05 10.11
CA ASN A 376 19.41 -27.09 11.48
C ASN A 376 19.92 -25.72 12.00
N GLY A 377 19.61 -24.62 11.30
CA GLY A 377 20.12 -23.29 11.62
C GLY A 377 21.39 -22.88 10.85
N ARG A 378 22.17 -23.84 10.35
CA ARG A 378 23.41 -23.60 9.58
C ARG A 378 23.36 -24.15 8.15
N GLY A 379 22.68 -25.27 7.97
CA GLY A 379 22.61 -25.97 6.69
C GLY A 379 21.46 -26.97 6.68
N TRP A 380 21.35 -27.66 5.54
CA TRP A 380 20.36 -28.71 5.33
C TRP A 380 20.91 -30.08 5.74
N THR A 381 20.04 -30.93 6.27
CA THR A 381 20.33 -32.36 6.42
C THR A 381 20.42 -33.05 5.07
N THR A 382 20.91 -34.30 5.05
CA THR A 382 20.82 -35.15 3.87
C THR A 382 19.35 -35.33 3.45
N PRO A 383 19.01 -35.18 2.16
CA PRO A 383 17.65 -35.41 1.68
C PRO A 383 17.16 -36.84 1.98
N VAL A 384 15.90 -36.95 2.39
CA VAL A 384 15.18 -38.20 2.61
C VAL A 384 14.01 -38.28 1.63
N ALA A 385 13.84 -39.43 0.97
CA ALA A 385 12.70 -39.66 0.10
C ALA A 385 11.45 -39.96 0.93
N ILE A 386 10.37 -39.20 0.68
CA ILE A 386 9.05 -39.40 1.28
C ILE A 386 8.29 -40.48 0.49
N ALA A 387 8.23 -40.31 -0.83
CA ALA A 387 7.53 -41.21 -1.73
C ALA A 387 8.07 -41.06 -3.16
N ARG A 388 7.85 -42.09 -4.00
CA ARG A 388 8.16 -42.09 -5.43
C ARG A 388 7.05 -42.80 -6.19
N GLY A 389 6.72 -42.30 -7.38
CA GLY A 389 5.78 -42.94 -8.31
C GLY A 389 5.97 -42.47 -9.74
N ASP A 390 5.43 -43.22 -10.69
CA ASP A 390 5.44 -42.92 -12.13
C ASP A 390 4.04 -42.60 -12.69
N ASP A 391 3.03 -42.57 -11.82
CA ASP A 391 1.63 -42.26 -12.07
C ASP A 391 1.21 -40.91 -11.46
N TRP A 392 2.18 -40.05 -11.10
CA TRP A 392 1.90 -38.78 -10.41
C TRP A 392 1.42 -37.68 -11.36
N PHE A 393 0.53 -36.83 -10.84
CA PHE A 393 0.16 -35.58 -11.51
C PHE A 393 1.09 -34.44 -11.04
N VAL A 394 2.20 -34.25 -11.75
CA VAL A 394 3.18 -33.20 -11.42
C VAL A 394 2.92 -31.95 -12.24
N ASN A 395 2.64 -30.84 -11.56
CA ASN A 395 2.38 -29.54 -12.19
C ASN A 395 2.87 -28.39 -11.30
N TRP A 396 2.80 -27.16 -11.81
CA TRP A 396 3.30 -25.95 -11.13
C TRP A 396 2.29 -25.28 -10.18
N ALA A 397 1.00 -25.58 -10.33
CA ALA A 397 -0.11 -24.91 -9.65
C ALA A 397 -0.53 -25.65 -8.37
N ASP A 398 -0.66 -26.96 -8.45
CA ASP A 398 -0.99 -27.86 -7.35
C ASP A 398 0.21 -28.78 -7.08
N PHE A 399 0.94 -28.46 -6.02
CA PHE A 399 2.22 -29.08 -5.66
C PHE A 399 2.14 -29.69 -4.26
N PRO A 400 3.04 -30.61 -3.90
CA PRO A 400 2.98 -31.32 -2.63
C PRO A 400 2.94 -30.38 -1.42
N ALA A 401 2.15 -30.76 -0.42
CA ALA A 401 2.01 -30.04 0.84
C ALA A 401 2.61 -30.88 1.97
N VAL A 402 3.22 -30.21 2.95
CA VAL A 402 3.82 -30.86 4.12
C VAL A 402 3.52 -30.09 5.40
N ALA A 403 3.31 -30.81 6.49
CA ALA A 403 3.18 -30.24 7.83
C ALA A 403 4.00 -31.02 8.86
N ALA A 404 4.59 -30.30 9.81
CA ALA A 404 5.31 -30.86 10.93
C ALA A 404 4.59 -30.52 12.24
N GLY A 405 4.32 -31.55 13.04
CA GLY A 405 3.66 -31.46 14.34
C GLY A 405 4.59 -31.81 15.49
N ALA A 406 4.04 -31.81 16.70
CA ALA A 406 4.76 -32.19 17.91
C ALA A 406 5.21 -33.67 17.87
N ARG A 407 6.16 -34.03 18.75
CA ARG A 407 6.63 -35.43 18.94
C ARG A 407 7.15 -36.10 17.66
N GLY A 408 7.67 -35.32 16.70
CA GLY A 408 8.22 -35.85 15.44
C GLY A 408 7.15 -36.30 14.43
N ALA A 409 5.88 -36.03 14.68
CA ALA A 409 4.81 -36.29 13.73
C ALA A 409 4.98 -35.40 12.49
N ARG A 410 4.92 -35.98 11.30
CA ARG A 410 4.91 -35.26 10.03
C ARG A 410 3.91 -35.89 9.07
N ILE A 411 3.38 -35.08 8.16
CA ILE A 411 2.53 -35.53 7.07
C ILE A 411 2.99 -34.88 5.78
N ALA A 412 2.91 -35.63 4.69
CA ALA A 412 3.13 -35.15 3.34
C ALA A 412 1.99 -35.61 2.45
N ALA A 413 1.53 -34.74 1.55
CA ALA A 413 0.52 -35.07 0.55
C ALA A 413 1.00 -34.70 -0.85
N TRP A 414 0.62 -35.51 -1.84
CA TRP A 414 0.94 -35.33 -3.26
C TRP A 414 -0.18 -35.88 -4.14
N LEU A 415 -0.07 -35.67 -5.45
CA LEU A 415 -1.14 -35.97 -6.40
C LEU A 415 -0.78 -37.19 -7.25
N ALA A 416 -1.69 -38.14 -7.34
CA ALA A 416 -1.58 -39.30 -8.22
C ALA A 416 -2.76 -39.39 -9.18
N LYS A 417 -2.50 -39.79 -10.42
CA LYS A 417 -3.53 -39.98 -11.44
C LYS A 417 -4.46 -41.13 -11.02
N ASN A 418 -5.77 -40.89 -11.09
CA ASN A 418 -6.79 -41.90 -10.83
C ASN A 418 -7.62 -42.25 -12.07
N GLY A 419 -7.32 -41.64 -13.22
CA GLY A 419 -8.00 -41.88 -14.49
C GLY A 419 -7.27 -41.24 -15.68
N PRO A 420 -7.73 -41.49 -16.93
CA PRO A 420 -7.08 -41.02 -18.14
C PRO A 420 -7.31 -39.53 -18.45
N GLY A 421 -8.36 -38.91 -17.89
CA GLY A 421 -8.66 -37.48 -18.11
C GLY A 421 -7.58 -36.58 -17.51
N THR A 422 -7.32 -35.40 -18.10
CA THR A 422 -6.22 -34.50 -17.67
C THR A 422 -6.25 -34.21 -16.16
N PHE A 423 -7.42 -33.83 -15.64
CA PHE A 423 -7.63 -33.47 -14.23
C PHE A 423 -8.18 -34.62 -13.38
N ALA A 424 -8.14 -35.86 -13.87
CA ALA A 424 -8.47 -37.05 -13.07
C ALA A 424 -7.27 -37.40 -12.16
N TYR A 425 -7.24 -36.86 -10.95
CA TYR A 425 -6.21 -37.16 -9.96
C TYR A 425 -6.74 -37.04 -8.53
N GLY A 426 -6.12 -37.79 -7.63
CA GLY A 426 -6.45 -37.87 -6.21
C GLY A 426 -5.30 -37.45 -5.30
N VAL A 427 -5.64 -37.08 -4.06
CA VAL A 427 -4.68 -36.75 -3.03
C VAL A 427 -4.21 -38.01 -2.32
N HIS A 428 -2.92 -38.30 -2.42
CA HIS A 428 -2.25 -39.31 -1.63
C HIS A 428 -1.50 -38.65 -0.48
N HIS A 429 -1.41 -39.33 0.66
CA HIS A 429 -0.62 -38.88 1.79
C HIS A 429 0.19 -40.00 2.45
N SER A 430 1.25 -39.61 3.15
CA SER A 430 2.03 -40.47 4.04
C SER A 430 2.37 -39.71 5.32
N CYS A 431 2.52 -40.45 6.41
CA CYS A 431 2.84 -39.92 7.73
C CYS A 431 4.19 -40.46 8.21
N SER A 432 4.86 -39.67 9.03
CA SER A 432 6.06 -40.05 9.78
C SER A 432 5.83 -39.75 11.26
N ARG A 433 6.45 -40.56 12.12
CA ARG A 433 6.40 -40.44 13.60
C ARG A 433 7.78 -40.30 14.23
N ASP A 434 8.83 -40.24 13.42
CA ASP A 434 10.24 -40.20 13.85
C ASP A 434 10.99 -38.99 13.29
N GLY A 435 10.25 -37.90 13.02
CA GLY A 435 10.83 -36.68 12.49
C GLY A 435 11.22 -36.79 11.01
N GLY A 436 10.48 -37.57 10.22
CA GLY A 436 10.70 -37.68 8.78
C GLY A 436 11.84 -38.62 8.37
N ALA A 437 12.38 -39.41 9.30
CA ALA A 437 13.41 -40.40 9.00
C ALA A 437 12.83 -41.62 8.27
N THR A 438 11.61 -42.02 8.63
CA THR A 438 10.82 -43.04 7.92
C THR A 438 9.40 -42.57 7.66
N TRP A 439 8.81 -43.07 6.57
CA TRP A 439 7.47 -42.70 6.09
C TRP A 439 6.62 -43.95 5.85
N ASP A 440 5.35 -43.87 6.24
CA ASP A 440 4.38 -44.95 6.06
C ASP A 440 4.05 -45.21 4.58
N ALA A 441 3.47 -46.38 4.31
CA ALA A 441 2.90 -46.65 2.98
C ALA A 441 1.82 -45.60 2.62
N PRO A 442 1.81 -45.09 1.37
CA PRO A 442 0.84 -44.08 0.95
C PRO A 442 -0.62 -44.52 1.09
N ARG A 443 -1.49 -43.58 1.44
CA ARG A 443 -2.96 -43.75 1.51
C ARG A 443 -3.64 -42.64 0.72
N ILE A 444 -4.89 -42.86 0.31
CA ILE A 444 -5.71 -41.81 -0.30
C ILE A 444 -6.38 -41.01 0.82
N LEU A 445 -6.32 -39.68 0.74
CA LEU A 445 -6.82 -38.78 1.79
C LEU A 445 -8.36 -38.76 1.87
N HIS A 446 -9.01 -38.86 0.72
CA HIS A 446 -10.46 -38.81 0.57
C HIS A 446 -11.05 -40.19 0.26
N THR A 447 -12.37 -40.30 0.29
CA THR A 447 -13.17 -41.50 0.09
C THR A 447 -13.81 -41.54 -1.30
N ASP A 448 -13.97 -40.39 -1.95
CA ASP A 448 -14.49 -40.32 -3.32
C ASP A 448 -13.52 -40.95 -4.32
N ARG A 449 -14.04 -41.66 -5.32
CA ARG A 449 -13.23 -42.37 -6.33
C ARG A 449 -13.59 -41.96 -7.74
N SER A 450 -14.29 -40.84 -7.91
CA SER A 450 -14.57 -40.30 -9.22
C SER A 450 -13.28 -39.88 -9.92
N GLU A 451 -13.25 -40.04 -11.24
CA GLU A 451 -12.12 -39.62 -12.10
C GLU A 451 -12.15 -38.09 -12.33
N THR A 452 -12.26 -37.33 -11.24
CA THR A 452 -12.31 -35.87 -11.21
C THR A 452 -11.15 -35.33 -10.37
N GLU A 453 -11.03 -34.00 -10.32
CA GLU A 453 -9.95 -33.31 -9.65
C GLU A 453 -10.13 -33.32 -8.14
N HIS A 454 -9.11 -33.79 -7.41
CA HIS A 454 -9.03 -33.65 -5.97
C HIS A 454 -7.62 -33.18 -5.61
N GLY A 455 -7.51 -31.96 -5.09
CA GLY A 455 -6.21 -31.28 -5.02
C GLY A 455 -6.18 -30.01 -4.18
N PHE A 456 -5.13 -29.22 -4.38
CA PHE A 456 -4.87 -27.92 -3.74
C PHE A 456 -4.88 -28.00 -2.21
N VAL A 457 -4.17 -28.99 -1.69
CA VAL A 457 -4.24 -29.42 -0.29
C VAL A 457 -3.50 -28.46 0.63
N SER A 458 -4.15 -28.07 1.72
CA SER A 458 -3.50 -27.48 2.90
C SER A 458 -3.45 -28.48 4.05
N LEU A 459 -2.29 -28.58 4.70
CA LEU A 459 -2.08 -29.42 5.88
C LEU A 459 -1.73 -28.56 7.10
N THR A 460 -2.38 -28.84 8.22
CA THR A 460 -2.15 -28.11 9.48
C THR A 460 -1.98 -29.11 10.62
N ALA A 461 -0.86 -29.02 11.35
CA ALA A 461 -0.62 -29.86 12.51
C ALA A 461 -1.57 -29.51 13.67
N LEU A 462 -2.07 -30.54 14.36
CA LEU A 462 -2.90 -30.42 15.55
C LEU A 462 -2.10 -30.79 16.81
N PRO A 463 -2.48 -30.29 18.00
CA PRO A 463 -1.70 -30.49 19.23
C PRO A 463 -1.55 -31.95 19.65
N GLY A 464 -2.53 -32.80 19.30
CA GLY A 464 -2.54 -34.22 19.64
C GLY A 464 -1.70 -35.10 18.72
N GLY A 465 -0.96 -34.54 17.74
CA GLY A 465 -0.18 -35.32 16.77
C GLY A 465 -0.99 -35.75 15.53
N GLU A 466 -2.25 -35.33 15.44
CA GLU A 466 -3.06 -35.42 14.24
C GLU A 466 -2.79 -34.24 13.28
N PHE A 467 -3.37 -34.32 12.08
CA PHE A 467 -3.31 -33.25 11.09
C PHE A 467 -4.70 -32.95 10.56
N ALA A 468 -5.05 -31.67 10.42
CA ALA A 468 -6.18 -31.27 9.60
C ALA A 468 -5.72 -31.14 8.15
N ALA A 469 -6.49 -31.72 7.24
CA ALA A 469 -6.33 -31.54 5.81
C ALA A 469 -7.53 -30.80 5.24
N VAL A 470 -7.28 -29.90 4.29
CA VAL A 470 -8.30 -29.16 3.53
C VAL A 470 -7.96 -29.31 2.06
N TRP A 471 -8.94 -29.59 1.19
CA TRP A 471 -8.72 -29.75 -0.24
C TRP A 471 -9.92 -29.29 -1.07
N LEU A 472 -9.65 -29.03 -2.35
CA LEU A 472 -10.67 -28.82 -3.39
C LEU A 472 -11.09 -30.16 -3.97
N ASP A 473 -12.39 -30.35 -4.14
CA ASP A 473 -13.00 -31.63 -4.52
C ASP A 473 -14.00 -31.50 -5.67
N GLY A 474 -13.67 -32.17 -6.77
CA GLY A 474 -14.39 -32.14 -8.03
C GLY A 474 -15.43 -33.24 -8.18
N ARG A 475 -15.80 -33.97 -7.12
CA ARG A 475 -16.80 -35.05 -7.22
C ARG A 475 -18.12 -34.63 -7.88
N ASN A 476 -18.46 -33.34 -7.78
CA ASN A 476 -19.66 -32.74 -8.35
C ASN A 476 -19.45 -32.11 -9.75
N THR A 477 -18.27 -32.23 -10.38
CA THR A 477 -17.98 -31.60 -11.69
C THR A 477 -17.91 -32.59 -12.86
N GLY A 478 -18.18 -33.88 -12.60
CA GLY A 478 -18.17 -34.94 -13.62
C GLY A 478 -19.18 -34.71 -14.75
N ALA A 479 -19.01 -35.42 -15.87
CA ALA A 479 -19.87 -35.26 -17.04
C ALA A 479 -21.37 -35.46 -16.70
N GLY A 480 -22.18 -34.43 -16.97
CA GLY A 480 -23.63 -34.44 -16.71
C GLY A 480 -24.07 -33.98 -15.32
N SER A 481 -23.14 -33.67 -14.41
CA SER A 481 -23.45 -33.24 -13.03
C SER A 481 -23.95 -31.79 -12.91
N GLY A 482 -23.47 -30.88 -13.77
CA GLY A 482 -23.74 -29.44 -13.68
C GLY A 482 -23.28 -28.79 -12.36
N GLY A 483 -22.58 -29.52 -11.49
CA GLY A 483 -22.16 -29.07 -10.18
C GLY A 483 -20.82 -28.32 -10.22
N ALA A 484 -20.29 -27.99 -9.05
CA ALA A 484 -19.11 -27.16 -8.87
C ALA A 484 -18.04 -27.85 -8.05
N MET A 485 -16.80 -27.33 -8.16
CA MET A 485 -15.75 -27.64 -7.20
C MET A 485 -16.23 -27.26 -5.80
N ALA A 486 -16.01 -28.13 -4.82
CA ALA A 486 -16.39 -27.91 -3.43
C ALA A 486 -15.16 -27.95 -2.51
N LEU A 487 -15.30 -27.44 -1.29
CA LEU A 487 -14.23 -27.41 -0.28
C LEU A 487 -14.52 -28.45 0.80
N PHE A 488 -13.54 -29.27 1.12
CA PHE A 488 -13.66 -30.32 2.14
C PHE A 488 -12.53 -30.27 3.15
N THR A 489 -12.79 -30.84 4.33
CA THR A 489 -11.79 -31.09 5.36
C THR A 489 -11.96 -32.46 6.02
N ALA A 490 -10.86 -33.01 6.52
CA ALA A 490 -10.82 -34.21 7.36
C ALA A 490 -9.64 -34.12 8.34
N VAL A 491 -9.72 -34.87 9.43
CA VAL A 491 -8.61 -35.06 10.37
C VAL A 491 -7.91 -36.38 10.06
N VAL A 492 -6.60 -36.34 9.82
CA VAL A 492 -5.74 -37.51 9.72
C VAL A 492 -5.18 -37.82 11.10
N GLY A 493 -5.58 -38.96 11.67
CA GLY A 493 -5.12 -39.39 13.00
C GLY A 493 -3.65 -39.86 13.00
N GLU A 494 -3.08 -40.08 14.20
CA GLU A 494 -1.67 -40.48 14.37
C GLU A 494 -1.27 -41.76 13.59
N ALA A 495 -2.23 -42.66 13.35
CA ALA A 495 -2.04 -43.89 12.57
C ALA A 495 -2.10 -43.67 11.04
N GLY A 496 -2.24 -42.42 10.58
CA GLY A 496 -2.32 -42.04 9.17
C GLY A 496 -3.68 -42.29 8.51
N ALA A 497 -4.71 -42.70 9.26
CA ALA A 497 -6.06 -42.85 8.74
C ALA A 497 -6.79 -41.50 8.73
N ALA A 498 -7.40 -41.14 7.60
CA ALA A 498 -8.29 -39.99 7.49
C ALA A 498 -9.65 -40.30 8.13
N GLY A 499 -10.16 -39.37 8.93
CA GLY A 499 -11.50 -39.42 9.51
C GLY A 499 -12.60 -39.08 8.50
N GLY A 500 -13.81 -38.88 9.01
CA GLY A 500 -14.96 -38.48 8.18
C GLY A 500 -14.74 -37.11 7.52
N GLU A 501 -15.11 -37.02 6.25
CA GLU A 501 -15.06 -35.79 5.47
C GLU A 501 -16.18 -34.83 5.88
N ILE A 502 -15.85 -33.55 5.93
CA ILE A 502 -16.79 -32.46 6.22
C ILE A 502 -16.71 -31.49 5.03
N GLN A 503 -17.85 -31.27 4.37
CA GLN A 503 -17.96 -30.24 3.35
C GLN A 503 -18.05 -28.88 4.02
N LEU A 504 -17.17 -27.96 3.64
CA LEU A 504 -17.07 -26.61 4.17
C LEU A 504 -17.76 -25.58 3.28
N ASP A 505 -17.75 -25.83 1.96
CA ASP A 505 -18.37 -24.99 0.96
C ASP A 505 -18.79 -25.85 -0.24
N GLU A 506 -19.94 -25.57 -0.83
CA GLU A 506 -20.49 -26.28 -1.99
C GLU A 506 -19.99 -25.78 -3.35
N ARG A 507 -19.46 -24.55 -3.41
CA ARG A 507 -19.07 -23.93 -4.68
C ARG A 507 -17.91 -22.97 -4.50
N VAL A 508 -16.73 -23.42 -4.87
CA VAL A 508 -15.49 -22.64 -4.76
C VAL A 508 -14.80 -22.46 -6.10
N CYS A 509 -13.70 -21.70 -6.11
CA CYS A 509 -12.87 -21.57 -7.28
C CYS A 509 -12.13 -22.89 -7.59
N ASP A 510 -12.11 -23.25 -8.88
CA ASP A 510 -11.70 -24.59 -9.32
C ASP A 510 -10.18 -24.86 -9.27
N CYS A 511 -9.33 -23.82 -9.20
CA CYS A 511 -7.88 -23.95 -9.42
C CYS A 511 -6.98 -23.09 -8.52
N CYS A 512 -7.52 -22.51 -7.46
CA CYS A 512 -6.82 -21.55 -6.61
C CYS A 512 -6.40 -22.27 -5.30
N GLN A 513 -5.16 -22.07 -4.80
CA GLN A 513 -4.71 -22.73 -3.57
C GLN A 513 -5.62 -22.43 -2.38
N THR A 514 -5.72 -23.39 -1.45
CA THR A 514 -6.29 -23.17 -0.13
C THR A 514 -5.18 -22.79 0.85
N SER A 515 -5.54 -22.21 2.00
CA SER A 515 -4.62 -22.04 3.12
C SER A 515 -5.36 -22.31 4.43
N ALA A 516 -4.71 -22.99 5.37
CA ALA A 516 -5.29 -23.30 6.68
C ALA A 516 -4.28 -23.08 7.81
N VAL A 517 -4.73 -22.49 8.92
CA VAL A 517 -3.93 -22.28 10.13
C VAL A 517 -4.75 -22.57 11.38
N LEU A 518 -4.10 -23.15 12.39
CA LEU A 518 -4.70 -23.36 13.70
C LEU A 518 -4.41 -22.15 14.59
N ALA A 519 -5.45 -21.41 14.97
CA ALA A 519 -5.33 -20.33 15.94
C ALA A 519 -5.11 -20.89 17.35
N GLY A 520 -4.56 -20.05 18.24
CA GLY A 520 -4.15 -20.43 19.59
C GLY A 520 -5.30 -20.85 20.53
N ASP A 521 -6.55 -20.55 20.18
CA ASP A 521 -7.74 -21.03 20.86
C ASP A 521 -8.19 -22.43 20.37
N GLY A 522 -7.46 -23.00 19.40
CA GLY A 522 -7.73 -24.27 18.72
C GLY A 522 -8.79 -24.18 17.62
N THR A 523 -9.14 -22.98 17.17
CA THR A 523 -9.98 -22.78 15.99
C THR A 523 -9.15 -22.97 14.73
N LEU A 524 -9.59 -23.82 13.81
CA LEU A 524 -9.01 -23.95 12.47
C LEU A 524 -9.62 -22.87 11.58
N VAL A 525 -8.78 -22.02 11.01
CA VAL A 525 -9.16 -20.97 10.07
C VAL A 525 -8.72 -21.41 8.68
N VAL A 526 -9.65 -21.43 7.74
CA VAL A 526 -9.42 -21.86 6.36
C VAL A 526 -9.78 -20.70 5.45
N ALA A 527 -8.85 -20.28 4.60
CA ALA A 527 -9.07 -19.27 3.56
C ALA A 527 -8.92 -19.91 2.18
N TYR A 528 -9.78 -19.47 1.26
CA TYR A 528 -9.82 -19.95 -0.11
C TYR A 528 -10.42 -18.87 -1.01
N ARG A 529 -10.22 -19.01 -2.32
CA ARG A 529 -10.94 -18.20 -3.28
C ARG A 529 -12.30 -18.84 -3.54
N ASP A 530 -13.34 -18.10 -3.25
CA ASP A 530 -14.71 -18.54 -3.43
C ASP A 530 -15.19 -18.32 -4.88
N ARG A 531 -16.39 -18.80 -5.21
CA ARG A 531 -17.02 -18.58 -6.52
C ARG A 531 -18.52 -18.40 -6.37
N SER A 532 -18.97 -17.14 -6.43
CA SER A 532 -20.39 -16.82 -6.39
C SER A 532 -21.16 -17.33 -7.62
N ALA A 533 -22.49 -17.24 -7.56
CA ALA A 533 -23.37 -17.52 -8.70
C ALA A 533 -23.10 -16.59 -9.91
N ASP A 534 -22.58 -15.39 -9.66
CA ASP A 534 -22.28 -14.38 -10.68
C ASP A 534 -20.83 -14.43 -11.20
N GLU A 535 -20.08 -15.48 -10.87
CA GLU A 535 -18.64 -15.65 -11.16
C GLU A 535 -17.75 -14.59 -10.49
N VAL A 536 -18.16 -14.05 -9.34
CA VAL A 536 -17.29 -13.24 -8.48
C VAL A 536 -16.43 -14.19 -7.66
N ARG A 537 -15.11 -13.99 -7.71
CA ARG A 537 -14.13 -14.88 -7.07
C ARG A 537 -13.30 -14.15 -6.03
N ASP A 538 -13.96 -13.77 -4.95
CA ASP A 538 -13.35 -13.09 -3.82
C ASP A 538 -12.83 -14.09 -2.77
N ILE A 539 -12.07 -13.63 -1.79
CA ILE A 539 -11.53 -14.50 -0.74
C ILE A 539 -12.56 -14.68 0.37
N ALA A 540 -12.88 -15.94 0.66
CA ALA A 540 -13.73 -16.33 1.77
C ALA A 540 -12.92 -17.04 2.86
N VAL A 541 -13.47 -17.00 4.07
CA VAL A 541 -12.96 -17.71 5.24
C VAL A 541 -14.08 -18.53 5.87
N VAL A 542 -13.73 -19.76 6.27
CA VAL A 542 -14.53 -20.62 7.15
C VAL A 542 -13.72 -20.98 8.39
N ARG A 543 -14.41 -21.16 9.52
CA ARG A 543 -13.79 -21.44 10.82
C ARG A 543 -14.52 -22.53 11.55
N GLY A 544 -13.80 -23.41 12.24
CA GLY A 544 -14.42 -24.46 13.03
C GLY A 544 -13.44 -25.25 13.88
N ARG A 545 -13.95 -26.24 14.60
CA ARG A 545 -13.12 -27.22 15.31
C ARG A 545 -12.83 -28.39 14.36
N PRO A 546 -11.55 -28.75 14.16
CA PRO A 546 -11.19 -29.90 13.35
C PRO A 546 -11.96 -31.16 13.76
N GLY A 547 -12.49 -31.90 12.77
CA GLY A 547 -13.22 -33.15 12.98
C GLY A 547 -14.58 -33.01 13.67
N SER A 548 -15.09 -31.79 13.87
CA SER A 548 -16.38 -31.54 14.53
C SER A 548 -17.36 -30.82 13.59
N PRO A 549 -18.21 -31.57 12.84
CA PRO A 549 -19.05 -31.01 11.77
C PRO A 549 -19.94 -29.83 12.20
N GLY A 550 -20.58 -29.92 13.37
CA GLY A 550 -21.52 -28.90 13.86
C GLY A 550 -20.87 -27.61 14.40
N THR A 551 -19.57 -27.42 14.23
CA THR A 551 -18.83 -26.26 14.76
C THR A 551 -18.36 -25.29 13.68
N TRP A 552 -18.54 -25.64 12.40
CA TRP A 552 -18.09 -24.82 11.29
C TRP A 552 -19.02 -23.64 11.04
N SER A 553 -18.45 -22.48 10.78
CA SER A 553 -19.18 -21.30 10.33
C SER A 553 -19.55 -21.44 8.86
N GLU A 554 -20.60 -20.73 8.45
CA GLU A 554 -20.84 -20.45 7.03
C GLU A 554 -19.63 -19.70 6.41
N PRO A 555 -19.37 -19.88 5.11
CA PRO A 555 -18.43 -19.07 4.35
C PRO A 555 -18.66 -17.57 4.52
N ARG A 556 -17.60 -16.84 4.83
CA ARG A 556 -17.64 -15.38 4.93
C ARG A 556 -16.61 -14.73 4.02
N THR A 557 -17.07 -13.91 3.08
CA THR A 557 -16.19 -13.05 2.27
C THR A 557 -15.45 -12.06 3.16
N VAL A 558 -14.13 -11.99 3.01
CA VAL A 558 -13.25 -11.14 3.81
C VAL A 558 -13.31 -9.69 3.34
N ASN A 559 -13.28 -9.49 2.03
CA ASN A 559 -13.42 -8.20 1.38
C ASN A 559 -14.18 -8.38 0.06
N ASP A 560 -15.11 -7.46 -0.23
CA ASP A 560 -15.85 -7.42 -1.48
C ASP A 560 -14.94 -6.76 -2.55
N ASP A 561 -14.03 -7.55 -3.10
CA ASP A 561 -13.14 -7.09 -4.17
C ASP A 561 -13.92 -6.95 -5.49
N GLY A 562 -14.98 -7.76 -5.66
CA GLY A 562 -15.82 -7.75 -6.85
C GLY A 562 -15.14 -8.33 -8.10
N TRP A 563 -14.15 -9.22 -7.92
CA TRP A 563 -13.37 -9.73 -9.05
C TRP A 563 -14.16 -10.77 -9.85
N LYS A 564 -14.84 -10.30 -10.90
CA LYS A 564 -15.61 -11.15 -11.81
C LYS A 564 -14.72 -11.79 -12.87
N ILE A 565 -14.54 -13.11 -12.80
CA ILE A 565 -13.64 -13.84 -13.69
C ILE A 565 -14.10 -15.29 -13.93
N ALA A 566 -14.16 -15.69 -15.20
CA ALA A 566 -14.60 -17.03 -15.59
C ALA A 566 -13.57 -18.15 -15.26
N GLY A 567 -12.29 -17.81 -15.10
CA GLY A 567 -11.24 -18.74 -14.69
C GLY A 567 -10.11 -18.04 -13.92
N CYS A 568 -9.87 -18.46 -12.67
CA CYS A 568 -8.83 -17.90 -11.80
C CYS A 568 -7.43 -18.12 -12.41
N PRO A 569 -6.51 -17.13 -12.38
CA PRO A 569 -5.13 -17.29 -12.83
C PRO A 569 -4.26 -18.04 -11.81
N VAL A 570 -4.84 -19.00 -11.08
CA VAL A 570 -4.22 -19.75 -9.98
C VAL A 570 -3.57 -18.82 -8.95
N ASN A 571 -4.41 -18.13 -8.17
CA ASN A 571 -3.98 -17.18 -7.16
C ASN A 571 -4.80 -17.37 -5.89
N GLY A 572 -4.45 -18.38 -5.08
CA GLY A 572 -5.04 -18.60 -3.77
C GLY A 572 -4.55 -17.59 -2.72
N PRO A 573 -5.25 -17.48 -1.58
CA PRO A 573 -4.78 -16.72 -0.42
C PRO A 573 -3.68 -17.47 0.34
N ALA A 574 -2.99 -16.76 1.24
CA ALA A 574 -2.07 -17.33 2.22
C ALA A 574 -2.42 -16.84 3.63
N LEU A 575 -2.37 -17.75 4.61
CA LEU A 575 -2.64 -17.47 6.03
C LEU A 575 -1.39 -17.68 6.88
N ALA A 576 -1.24 -16.84 7.90
CA ALA A 576 -0.33 -17.07 9.02
C ALA A 576 -1.08 -16.84 10.34
N ALA A 577 -0.76 -17.62 11.38
CA ALA A 577 -1.32 -17.44 12.71
C ALA A 577 -0.25 -17.34 13.79
N ARG A 578 -0.53 -16.55 14.82
CA ARG A 578 0.28 -16.44 16.03
C ARG A 578 -0.63 -16.15 17.21
N GLY A 579 -0.87 -17.15 18.06
CA GLY A 579 -1.93 -17.05 19.07
C GLY A 579 -3.28 -16.87 18.36
N THR A 580 -4.09 -15.91 18.78
CA THR A 580 -5.36 -15.57 18.10
C THR A 580 -5.20 -14.57 16.96
N ASP A 581 -4.00 -14.02 16.74
CA ASP A 581 -3.72 -13.16 15.59
C ASP A 581 -3.64 -14.00 14.32
N VAL A 582 -4.39 -13.61 13.29
CA VAL A 582 -4.39 -14.24 11.96
C VAL A 582 -4.14 -13.18 10.90
N ALA A 583 -3.14 -13.41 10.06
CA ALA A 583 -2.87 -12.59 8.89
C ALA A 583 -3.32 -13.33 7.64
N LEU A 584 -4.00 -12.63 6.74
CA LEU A 584 -4.47 -13.13 5.46
C LEU A 584 -3.90 -12.25 4.35
N ALA A 585 -3.14 -12.83 3.44
CA ALA A 585 -2.64 -12.19 2.24
C ALA A 585 -3.34 -12.76 1.00
N TRP A 586 -3.69 -11.91 0.03
CA TRP A 586 -4.25 -12.37 -1.23
C TRP A 586 -3.96 -11.41 -2.38
N PHE A 587 -4.05 -11.95 -3.59
CA PHE A 587 -4.05 -11.18 -4.83
C PHE A 587 -5.48 -10.95 -5.30
N THR A 588 -5.76 -9.77 -5.85
CA THR A 588 -7.03 -9.50 -6.52
C THR A 588 -6.83 -8.48 -7.62
N VAL A 589 -7.64 -8.55 -8.67
CA VAL A 589 -7.77 -7.48 -9.67
C VAL A 589 -8.98 -6.59 -9.33
N GLY A 590 -9.93 -7.13 -8.57
CA GLY A 590 -11.16 -6.46 -8.17
C GLY A 590 -12.05 -6.06 -9.35
N ALA A 591 -13.12 -5.33 -9.03
CA ALA A 591 -14.05 -4.78 -10.03
C ALA A 591 -13.43 -3.66 -10.89
N GLU A 592 -12.36 -3.02 -10.39
CA GLU A 592 -11.68 -1.88 -11.00
C GLU A 592 -10.60 -2.27 -12.04
N ASP A 593 -10.45 -3.56 -12.35
CA ASP A 593 -9.45 -4.11 -13.26
C ASP A 593 -7.98 -3.74 -12.89
N GLU A 594 -7.68 -3.63 -11.59
CA GLU A 594 -6.37 -3.23 -11.09
C GLU A 594 -5.73 -4.34 -10.22
N PRO A 595 -4.64 -4.98 -10.66
CA PRO A 595 -3.91 -5.98 -9.89
C PRO A 595 -3.34 -5.41 -8.57
N ARG A 596 -3.66 -6.05 -7.44
CA ARG A 596 -3.20 -5.66 -6.10
C ARG A 596 -2.84 -6.89 -5.28
N VAL A 597 -1.92 -6.71 -4.34
CA VAL A 597 -1.71 -7.63 -3.22
C VAL A 597 -2.18 -6.95 -1.95
N LEU A 598 -3.12 -7.58 -1.27
CA LEU A 598 -3.76 -7.09 -0.07
C LEU A 598 -3.41 -7.98 1.11
N VAL A 599 -3.36 -7.37 2.30
CA VAL A 599 -3.26 -8.08 3.58
C VAL A 599 -4.28 -7.53 4.55
N ALA A 600 -5.02 -8.43 5.19
CA ALA A 600 -5.90 -8.08 6.31
C ALA A 600 -5.47 -8.83 7.56
N LEU A 601 -5.65 -8.19 8.71
CA LEU A 601 -5.32 -8.74 10.02
C LEU A 601 -6.59 -9.00 10.81
N SER A 602 -6.60 -10.11 11.53
CA SER A 602 -7.60 -10.48 12.52
C SER A 602 -6.91 -10.68 13.86
N HIS A 603 -7.57 -10.26 14.94
CA HIS A 603 -7.10 -10.44 16.31
C HIS A 603 -7.99 -11.41 17.12
N ASP A 604 -8.99 -12.00 16.46
CA ASP A 604 -10.04 -12.83 17.05
C ASP A 604 -10.15 -14.19 16.34
N ALA A 605 -9.00 -14.77 16.02
CA ALA A 605 -8.86 -16.08 15.39
C ALA A 605 -9.60 -16.17 14.04
N GLY A 606 -9.56 -15.11 13.23
CA GLY A 606 -10.19 -15.04 11.91
C GLY A 606 -11.68 -14.72 11.90
N LEU A 607 -12.29 -14.43 13.06
CA LEU A 607 -13.73 -14.12 13.12
C LEU A 607 -14.05 -12.81 12.39
N THR A 608 -13.23 -11.78 12.60
CA THR A 608 -13.29 -10.51 11.91
C THR A 608 -11.92 -10.11 11.37
N PHE A 609 -11.90 -9.48 10.19
CA PHE A 609 -10.70 -8.92 9.59
C PHE A 609 -10.85 -7.40 9.50
N GLY A 610 -9.77 -6.69 9.82
CA GLY A 610 -9.68 -5.25 9.61
C GLY A 610 -9.61 -4.87 8.11
N SER A 611 -9.61 -3.58 7.83
CA SER A 611 -9.52 -3.08 6.45
C SER A 611 -8.26 -3.59 5.74
N PRO A 612 -8.36 -4.10 4.50
CA PRO A 612 -7.21 -4.60 3.77
C PRO A 612 -6.17 -3.50 3.50
N MET A 613 -4.91 -3.83 3.70
CA MET A 613 -3.76 -2.98 3.40
C MET A 613 -3.08 -3.44 2.12
N ARG A 614 -2.82 -2.50 1.21
CA ARG A 614 -2.06 -2.76 -0.01
C ARG A 614 -0.57 -2.92 0.31
N ILE A 615 0.01 -4.05 -0.12
CA ILE A 615 1.41 -4.41 0.19
C ILE A 615 2.41 -3.88 -0.84
N GLY A 616 2.01 -3.75 -2.11
CA GLY A 616 2.87 -3.24 -3.18
C GLY A 616 2.13 -2.27 -4.10
N PHE A 617 2.84 -1.28 -4.63
CA PHE A 617 2.33 -0.25 -5.56
C PHE A 617 2.90 -0.43 -6.98
N GLY A 618 3.42 -1.62 -7.27
CA GLY A 618 3.97 -2.00 -8.58
C GLY A 618 2.94 -2.74 -9.44
N ARG A 619 3.40 -3.70 -10.26
CA ARG A 619 2.56 -4.55 -11.12
C ARG A 619 2.51 -5.99 -10.59
N PRO A 620 1.78 -6.29 -9.51
CA PRO A 620 1.79 -7.62 -8.92
C PRO A 620 1.17 -8.67 -9.85
N LEU A 621 1.76 -9.87 -9.84
CA LEU A 621 1.23 -11.10 -10.44
C LEU A 621 0.61 -12.04 -9.39
N GLY A 622 0.68 -11.66 -8.11
CA GLY A 622 0.14 -12.39 -6.98
C GLY A 622 1.10 -13.44 -6.45
N ARG A 623 0.67 -14.70 -6.36
CA ARG A 623 1.42 -15.84 -5.80
C ARG A 623 2.01 -15.52 -4.43
N VAL A 624 1.11 -15.10 -3.55
CA VAL A 624 1.46 -14.52 -2.27
C VAL A 624 1.84 -15.59 -1.26
N ASP A 625 2.68 -15.20 -0.29
CA ASP A 625 2.86 -15.96 0.94
C ASP A 625 3.05 -15.00 2.12
N VAL A 626 2.73 -15.48 3.33
CA VAL A 626 2.80 -14.67 4.55
C VAL A 626 3.22 -15.51 5.75
N VAL A 627 4.12 -14.98 6.58
CA VAL A 627 4.55 -15.62 7.83
C VAL A 627 4.71 -14.61 8.96
N TYR A 628 4.39 -15.03 10.19
CA TYR A 628 4.77 -14.28 11.39
C TYR A 628 6.22 -14.53 11.76
N LEU A 629 6.91 -13.47 12.15
CA LEU A 629 8.23 -13.50 12.76
C LEU A 629 8.11 -13.62 14.28
N ALA A 630 9.22 -13.97 14.92
CA ALA A 630 9.29 -14.13 16.37
C ALA A 630 8.92 -12.85 17.16
N ASP A 631 9.20 -11.67 16.60
CA ASP A 631 8.85 -10.38 17.19
C ASP A 631 7.40 -9.95 16.93
N GLY A 632 6.67 -10.69 16.09
CA GLY A 632 5.29 -10.39 15.69
C GLY A 632 5.13 -9.53 14.45
N ALA A 633 6.21 -9.09 13.81
CA ALA A 633 6.11 -8.55 12.48
C ALA A 633 5.73 -9.66 11.49
N LEU A 634 5.11 -9.26 10.38
CA LEU A 634 4.79 -10.15 9.27
C LEU A 634 5.83 -9.98 8.17
N LEU A 635 6.22 -11.06 7.53
CA LEU A 635 6.80 -11.02 6.19
C LEU A 635 5.72 -11.36 5.19
N VAL A 636 5.61 -10.54 4.15
CA VAL A 636 4.68 -10.76 3.05
C VAL A 636 5.48 -10.77 1.75
N SER A 637 5.34 -11.84 0.97
CA SER A 637 5.97 -11.96 -0.34
C SER A 637 4.94 -12.02 -1.47
N TRP A 638 5.34 -11.57 -2.65
CA TRP A 638 4.54 -11.66 -3.88
C TRP A 638 5.45 -11.72 -5.10
N LEU A 639 4.91 -12.18 -6.23
CA LEU A 639 5.53 -12.06 -7.54
C LEU A 639 5.14 -10.73 -8.16
N GLU A 640 6.10 -9.98 -8.68
CA GLU A 640 5.87 -8.70 -9.36
C GLU A 640 6.44 -8.69 -10.77
N ALA A 641 5.67 -8.19 -11.74
CA ALA A 641 6.10 -8.08 -13.13
C ALA A 641 7.06 -6.90 -13.33
N THR A 642 8.23 -7.17 -13.93
CA THR A 642 9.20 -6.17 -14.37
C THR A 642 9.23 -6.10 -15.91
N ASP A 643 10.08 -5.25 -16.47
CA ASP A 643 10.16 -5.08 -17.92
C ASP A 643 10.88 -6.30 -18.55
N GLY A 644 10.10 -7.31 -18.93
CA GLY A 644 10.58 -8.53 -19.59
C GLY A 644 10.82 -9.73 -18.66
N ALA A 645 10.61 -9.59 -17.34
CA ALA A 645 10.80 -10.64 -16.35
C ALA A 645 9.80 -10.50 -15.17
N ALA A 646 10.00 -11.25 -14.09
CA ALA A 646 9.32 -11.03 -12.82
C ALA A 646 10.31 -11.12 -11.65
N GLU A 647 9.92 -10.56 -10.51
CA GLU A 647 10.72 -10.57 -9.30
C GLU A 647 9.90 -11.12 -8.14
N TRP A 648 10.49 -12.04 -7.38
CA TRP A 648 10.00 -12.34 -6.04
C TRP A 648 10.34 -11.18 -5.13
N ARG A 649 9.32 -10.52 -4.60
CA ARG A 649 9.46 -9.39 -3.68
C ARG A 649 8.97 -9.75 -2.31
N VAL A 650 9.52 -9.07 -1.31
CA VAL A 650 9.15 -9.24 0.08
C VAL A 650 9.24 -7.93 0.82
N ARG A 651 8.39 -7.74 1.82
CA ARG A 651 8.54 -6.65 2.78
C ARG A 651 8.04 -7.08 4.16
N THR A 652 8.48 -6.35 5.17
CA THR A 652 7.91 -6.49 6.51
C THR A 652 6.65 -5.64 6.65
N LEU A 653 5.71 -6.11 7.46
CA LEU A 653 4.58 -5.36 7.98
C LEU A 653 4.68 -5.43 9.51
N GLY A 654 5.02 -4.31 10.13
CA GLY A 654 5.17 -4.22 11.59
C GLY A 654 3.82 -4.35 12.30
N ALA A 655 3.85 -4.71 13.58
CA ALA A 655 2.66 -4.95 14.40
C ALA A 655 1.67 -3.76 14.51
N ARG A 656 2.07 -2.56 14.09
CA ARG A 656 1.21 -1.34 14.05
C ARG A 656 0.72 -0.98 12.65
N GLY A 657 0.77 -1.90 11.69
CA GLY A 657 0.38 -1.63 10.29
C GLY A 657 1.45 -0.87 9.48
N VAL A 658 2.65 -0.65 10.04
CA VAL A 658 3.71 0.10 9.36
C VAL A 658 4.44 -0.82 8.38
N LEU A 659 4.40 -0.46 7.11
CA LEU A 659 5.08 -1.21 6.07
C LEU A 659 6.59 -0.89 6.01
N GLY A 660 7.43 -1.93 6.02
CA GLY A 660 8.87 -1.85 5.83
C GLY A 660 9.27 -1.65 4.36
N ALA A 661 10.56 -1.48 4.08
CA ALA A 661 11.06 -1.38 2.72
C ALA A 661 10.81 -2.68 1.92
N VAL A 662 10.61 -2.53 0.61
CA VAL A 662 10.51 -3.67 -0.31
C VAL A 662 11.91 -4.15 -0.66
N ALA A 663 12.15 -5.44 -0.53
CA ALA A 663 13.36 -6.12 -0.96
C ALA A 663 13.05 -7.14 -2.07
N THR A 664 13.99 -7.31 -2.99
CA THR A 664 13.93 -8.34 -4.03
C THR A 664 14.63 -9.60 -3.53
N ILE A 665 13.92 -10.73 -3.56
CA ILE A 665 14.46 -12.05 -3.23
C ILE A 665 15.25 -12.61 -4.43
N ALA A 666 14.65 -12.59 -5.62
CA ALA A 666 15.26 -13.06 -6.85
C ALA A 666 14.48 -12.56 -8.07
N GLU A 667 15.18 -12.47 -9.20
CA GLU A 667 14.57 -12.34 -10.53
C GLU A 667 14.27 -13.74 -11.08
N VAL A 668 13.10 -13.90 -11.71
CA VAL A 668 12.58 -15.16 -12.28
C VAL A 668 11.79 -14.87 -13.55
N GLY A 669 11.42 -15.92 -14.29
CA GLY A 669 10.47 -15.79 -15.39
C GLY A 669 9.08 -15.35 -14.90
N ALA A 670 8.42 -14.49 -15.69
CA ALA A 670 7.02 -14.10 -15.45
C ALA A 670 6.01 -15.22 -15.78
N ASP A 671 6.50 -16.36 -16.27
CA ASP A 671 5.66 -17.48 -16.67
C ASP A 671 5.12 -18.28 -15.47
N ARG A 672 4.35 -19.32 -15.79
CA ARG A 672 3.75 -20.22 -14.79
C ARG A 672 4.78 -21.19 -14.17
N ALA A 673 5.90 -21.44 -14.82
CA ALA A 673 6.90 -22.41 -14.38
C ALA A 673 7.69 -21.92 -13.14
N SER A 674 7.77 -20.60 -12.93
CA SER A 674 8.34 -20.04 -11.69
C SER A 674 7.59 -20.43 -10.40
N GLY A 675 6.38 -21.00 -10.53
CA GLY A 675 5.64 -21.60 -9.42
C GLY A 675 5.32 -20.62 -8.30
N PHE A 676 5.38 -21.09 -7.06
CA PHE A 676 5.07 -20.32 -5.85
C PHE A 676 6.27 -20.26 -4.93
N LEU A 677 6.53 -19.08 -4.38
CA LEU A 677 7.47 -18.93 -3.28
C LEU A 677 6.78 -19.30 -1.97
N ARG A 678 7.44 -20.12 -1.15
CA ARG A 678 6.99 -20.49 0.20
C ARG A 678 8.01 -20.03 1.23
N MET A 679 7.54 -19.54 2.36
CA MET A 679 8.35 -19.06 3.48
C MET A 679 8.12 -19.90 4.74
N ALA A 680 9.16 -20.05 5.55
CA ALA A 680 9.03 -20.54 6.92
C ALA A 680 9.85 -19.67 7.88
N PRO A 681 9.27 -19.25 9.02
CA PRO A 681 10.01 -18.50 10.02
C PRO A 681 11.09 -19.39 10.66
N VAL A 682 12.28 -18.81 10.84
CA VAL A 682 13.42 -19.46 11.53
C VAL A 682 14.09 -18.44 12.44
N ARG A 683 15.02 -18.88 13.30
CA ARG A 683 15.76 -17.94 14.16
C ARG A 683 16.47 -16.85 13.34
N GLY A 684 16.18 -15.59 13.67
CA GLY A 684 16.75 -14.40 13.01
C GLY A 684 16.05 -13.95 11.73
N GLY A 685 14.91 -14.55 11.36
CA GLY A 685 14.10 -14.12 10.22
C GLY A 685 13.27 -15.24 9.60
N ALA A 686 13.44 -15.51 8.30
CA ALA A 686 12.74 -16.58 7.59
C ALA A 686 13.62 -17.22 6.50
N LEU A 687 13.26 -18.43 6.08
CA LEU A 687 13.70 -19.01 4.82
C LEU A 687 12.61 -18.78 3.77
N ALA A 688 13.02 -18.59 2.53
CA ALA A 688 12.18 -18.52 1.34
C ALA A 688 12.68 -19.54 0.33
N ALA A 689 11.78 -20.35 -0.22
CA ALA A 689 12.08 -21.34 -1.25
C ALA A 689 11.22 -21.08 -2.48
N PHE A 690 11.84 -21.14 -3.66
CA PHE A 690 11.17 -20.92 -4.95
C PHE A 690 11.83 -21.75 -6.04
N THR A 691 11.15 -21.93 -7.17
CA THR A 691 11.72 -22.61 -8.34
C THR A 691 12.29 -21.55 -9.28
N ASP A 692 13.54 -21.71 -9.71
CA ASP A 692 14.11 -20.97 -10.82
C ASP A 692 13.80 -21.73 -12.11
N ASP A 693 12.93 -21.15 -12.94
CA ASP A 693 12.42 -21.72 -14.17
C ASP A 693 13.50 -21.89 -15.25
N ALA A 694 14.47 -20.98 -15.31
CA ALA A 694 15.55 -21.03 -16.28
C ALA A 694 16.51 -22.21 -16.03
N THR A 695 16.70 -22.59 -14.77
CA THR A 695 17.60 -23.69 -14.37
C THR A 695 16.88 -24.97 -13.96
N GLU A 696 15.55 -24.94 -13.87
CA GLU A 696 14.71 -26.03 -13.34
C GLU A 696 15.22 -26.53 -11.96
N THR A 697 15.53 -25.59 -11.06
CA THR A 697 16.03 -25.91 -9.71
C THR A 697 15.32 -25.14 -8.61
N VAL A 698 15.09 -25.82 -7.49
CA VAL A 698 14.65 -25.18 -6.25
C VAL A 698 15.82 -24.37 -5.68
N ARG A 699 15.58 -23.09 -5.43
CA ARG A 699 16.52 -22.15 -4.80
C ARG A 699 16.00 -21.69 -3.44
N ILE A 700 16.95 -21.36 -2.56
CA ILE A 700 16.67 -20.92 -1.20
C ILE A 700 17.30 -19.56 -0.95
N ALA A 701 16.54 -18.68 -0.30
CA ALA A 701 17.03 -17.44 0.28
C ALA A 701 16.74 -17.40 1.78
N ARG A 702 17.69 -16.90 2.55
CA ARG A 702 17.51 -16.54 3.95
C ARG A 702 17.19 -15.05 4.03
N LEU A 703 16.05 -14.74 4.62
CA LEU A 703 15.54 -13.41 4.89
C LEU A 703 15.95 -13.05 6.32
N VAL A 704 16.98 -12.23 6.47
CA VAL A 704 17.57 -11.86 7.76
C VAL A 704 17.03 -10.51 8.21
N ILE A 705 16.66 -10.41 9.47
CA ILE A 705 16.04 -9.21 10.05
C ILE A 705 16.95 -8.72 11.19
N GLY A 706 17.77 -7.71 10.89
CA GLY A 706 18.74 -7.13 11.83
C GLY A 706 20.20 -7.44 11.49
N GLU A 707 21.15 -6.96 12.31
CA GLU A 707 22.57 -7.32 12.21
C GLU A 707 22.77 -8.75 12.75
N ASP A 708 23.51 -9.60 12.02
CA ASP A 708 23.85 -10.96 12.47
C ASP A 708 24.58 -10.89 13.83
N GLU A 709 24.09 -11.61 14.85
CA GLU A 709 24.90 -12.02 16.00
C GLU A 709 25.54 -13.39 15.76
#